data_AF-A0A812Y0X2-F1
#
_entry.id   AF-A0A812Y0X2-F1
#
_cell.length_a   1.000
_cell.length_b   1.000
_cell.length_c   1.000
_cell.angle_alpha   90.00
_cell.angle_beta   90.00
_cell.angle_gamma   90.00
#
_symmetry.space_group_name_H-M   'P 1'
#
loop_
_entity.id
_entity.type
_entity.pdbx_description
1 polymer ?
#
loop_
_entity_poly.entity_id
_entity_poly.type
_entity_poly.pdbx_seq_one_letter_code
_entity_poly.pdbx_strand_id
1 'polypeptide(L)'
;MAAVMPTDPASPSRFRDACDTIQEGAEAARRIFSWASGVPRRLLGKDAAWLVADAAKFAVADLPPVMLGRTADLSRALLRIRLREVVHDPKKAAASATHKALDLMGGGFVKMAQVVAHSPALFPEPLVRACHGSLAQAVTPPAPLKEIEQILKEDLGLKIGDLFEHFDAQPMAAASIAQVHAAKLRSGERCVVKVVRPHVRERLAVDFACVQLAARLADLILGEEVVLQLVSASLEGCVEELRRAVMAECDLAVERQNIEDFGQWLQTSATLSRSRLANAVRVPKTYEDASSSRILTMERIDGMPFSELCGGEEASVPSDWQSALTSALSVAAVSVIDGSAIFHADLHTGNMIAIRGPAGECQVAFIDFGCCGRLPAPLRGTLLMQASAFAGARPDVRQFCEGFAHALQRIPELGREEDLDVDALADDMKPVLQRLRLLNPFQGNADPMSPELHMELLRLQRVLCRHGVQLPREFALLMKTGCFGALYFSLLDDAHKRQLLSKLLVAGASFAASHPKDARQLLNPAKLAVLLSALRRHDRSFAACSVTPAIMVALWSLQHWWHGIYSHLAVMSEEKVHRFAALGGETPAAPCRDIEGQLHTGKLRDRKQWKLAVTYWSDGSVPAVHAAFYLWYGTPQVDGKWLHWDHKVLPHWDKEVDAKYDKFNWSPPDEPHATYYPQRGPYSSRDELTLSSQFEDLWKAGVDSAMCSWWGRKDWTGKRDDADSGANTDELIPSVLEAAQKAGVFVSFHIEPYGGRSPQTFLDDLTYIVREYGSHPAIWREGPKKLPLFWLYDVSAQHSMQDAVAWKEVLDSVRGTELDGVFLCLWIGNGGGREDLRFVQDAGFDGAYTYFAAEGFTPGSNTKSWKDVAARLKKVGKLFVPSVGPGYDDTRVRPWNSHNIRERKGGEYYNRMWSAAVSSRPYAVSVTSYNEWGEGTQIEPAKRHRSRKGTKYGSYEPQPSTFYLAETKRWSDQFKEDQCREQKTEL
;
A
#
# COMPACT_ATOMS: atom_id res chain seq x y z
N MET A 1 13.15 31.56 28.48
CA MET A 1 14.63 31.61 28.34
C MET A 1 15.36 31.61 29.69
N ALA A 2 15.13 32.57 30.59
CA ALA A 2 15.93 32.71 31.84
C ALA A 2 15.80 31.60 32.92
N ALA A 3 15.06 30.52 32.67
CA ALA A 3 14.69 29.51 33.69
C ALA A 3 15.30 28.10 33.45
N VAL A 4 16.24 27.96 32.51
CA VAL A 4 16.77 26.65 32.05
C VAL A 4 18.29 26.53 32.19
N MET A 5 18.99 27.61 32.55
CA MET A 5 20.46 27.57 32.78
C MET A 5 20.79 26.85 34.09
N PRO A 6 21.65 25.81 34.08
CA PRO A 6 22.19 25.21 35.31
C PRO A 6 23.08 26.22 36.06
N THR A 7 23.08 26.16 37.39
CA THR A 7 23.86 27.06 38.25
C THR A 7 25.34 26.68 38.42
N ASP A 8 25.82 25.67 37.67
CA ASP A 8 27.21 25.18 37.70
C ASP A 8 27.72 24.98 36.26
N PRO A 9 28.75 25.71 35.80
CA PRO A 9 29.28 25.59 34.44
C PRO A 9 30.15 24.35 34.16
N ALA A 10 30.52 23.54 35.17
CA ALA A 10 31.67 22.63 35.08
C ALA A 10 31.47 21.34 34.23
N SER A 11 30.39 21.19 33.47
CA SER A 11 30.05 19.96 32.72
C SER A 11 29.84 20.18 31.21
N PRO A 12 30.83 19.86 30.36
CA PRO A 12 30.75 20.04 28.89
C PRO A 12 29.74 19.15 28.14
N SER A 13 29.16 18.15 28.83
CA SER A 13 28.02 17.36 28.32
C SER A 13 26.70 18.05 28.66
N ARG A 14 26.42 18.34 29.93
CA ARG A 14 25.15 18.95 30.36
C ARG A 14 24.89 20.33 29.72
N PHE A 15 25.94 21.11 29.48
CA PHE A 15 25.79 22.38 28.73
C PHE A 15 25.43 22.15 27.26
N ARG A 16 25.91 21.06 26.67
CA ARG A 16 25.58 20.64 25.30
C ARG A 16 24.15 20.10 25.23
N ASP A 17 23.79 19.16 26.10
CA ASP A 17 22.42 18.63 26.25
C ASP A 17 21.40 19.77 26.43
N ALA A 18 21.73 20.79 27.23
CA ALA A 18 20.89 21.98 27.42
C ALA A 18 20.81 22.86 26.15
N CYS A 19 21.92 23.11 25.45
CA CYS A 19 21.93 23.82 24.18
C CYS A 19 21.14 23.08 23.10
N ASP A 20 21.33 21.77 22.98
CA ASP A 20 20.63 20.92 22.01
C ASP A 20 19.12 20.89 22.32
N THR A 21 18.73 20.76 23.59
CA THR A 21 17.31 20.86 24.02
C THR A 21 16.72 22.25 23.72
N ILE A 22 17.50 23.34 23.90
CA ILE A 22 17.09 24.71 23.55
C ILE A 22 16.99 24.88 22.03
N GLN A 23 17.85 24.22 21.25
CA GLN A 23 17.88 24.28 19.80
C GLN A 23 16.74 23.47 19.17
N GLU A 24 16.48 22.25 19.65
CA GLU A 24 15.27 21.47 19.35
C GLU A 24 14.01 22.25 19.73
N GLY A 25 13.97 22.88 20.91
CA GLY A 25 12.85 23.72 21.35
C GLY A 25 12.65 24.96 20.47
N ALA A 26 13.74 25.59 20.02
CA ALA A 26 13.69 26.73 19.09
C ALA A 26 13.28 26.32 17.68
N GLU A 27 13.71 25.15 17.19
CA GLU A 27 13.26 24.60 15.93
C GLU A 27 11.79 24.16 15.99
N ALA A 28 11.36 23.50 17.07
CA ALA A 28 9.96 23.17 17.31
C ALA A 28 9.11 24.46 17.33
N ALA A 29 9.54 25.52 18.00
CA ALA A 29 8.87 26.82 17.98
C ALA A 29 8.81 27.44 16.58
N ARG A 30 9.89 27.39 15.78
CA ARG A 30 9.90 27.87 14.38
C ARG A 30 8.98 27.02 13.49
N ARG A 31 8.99 25.69 13.64
CA ARG A 31 8.12 24.76 12.93
C ARG A 31 6.65 25.00 13.28
N ILE A 32 6.31 25.21 14.55
CA ILE A 32 4.96 25.59 15.01
C ILE A 32 4.54 26.96 14.46
N PHE A 33 5.45 27.94 14.38
CA PHE A 33 5.12 29.26 13.83
C PHE A 33 4.92 29.24 12.30
N SER A 34 5.77 28.48 11.57
CA SER A 34 5.61 28.18 10.14
C SER A 34 4.30 27.42 9.86
N TRP A 35 4.02 26.40 10.67
CA TRP A 35 2.78 25.64 10.65
C TRP A 35 1.54 26.53 10.85
N ALA A 36 1.51 27.32 11.94
CA ALA A 36 0.38 28.18 12.28
C ALA A 36 0.11 29.29 11.25
N SER A 37 1.16 29.82 10.62
CA SER A 37 1.03 30.77 9.51
C SER A 37 0.61 30.10 8.19
N GLY A 38 0.81 28.78 8.04
CA GLY A 38 0.27 27.98 6.95
C GLY A 38 -1.22 27.60 7.10
N VAL A 39 -1.73 27.45 8.33
CA VAL A 39 -3.12 27.00 8.59
C VAL A 39 -4.18 27.82 7.84
N PRO A 40 -4.19 29.17 7.81
CA PRO A 40 -5.19 29.93 7.06
C PRO A 40 -5.16 29.64 5.55
N ARG A 41 -3.99 29.31 4.99
CA ARG A 41 -3.83 29.00 3.57
C ARG A 41 -4.28 27.58 3.21
N ARG A 42 -4.25 26.65 4.17
CA ARG A 42 -4.84 25.30 4.04
C ARG A 42 -6.36 25.33 4.16
N LEU A 43 -6.89 26.11 5.12
CA LEU A 43 -8.34 26.30 5.33
C LEU A 43 -9.04 27.07 4.18
N LEU A 44 -8.28 27.70 3.29
CA LEU A 44 -8.75 28.34 2.06
C LEU A 44 -8.37 27.55 0.78
N GLY A 45 -7.86 26.32 0.93
CA GLY A 45 -7.53 25.42 -0.19
C GLY A 45 -8.74 24.65 -0.74
N LYS A 46 -8.57 24.00 -1.89
CA LYS A 46 -9.62 23.16 -2.51
C LYS A 46 -10.07 22.02 -1.58
N ASP A 47 -9.15 21.48 -0.78
CA ASP A 47 -9.39 20.37 0.13
C ASP A 47 -10.35 20.78 1.25
N ALA A 48 -10.27 22.03 1.72
CA ALA A 48 -11.22 22.58 2.68
C ALA A 48 -12.63 22.74 2.09
N ALA A 49 -12.76 23.05 0.80
CA ALA A 49 -14.05 23.09 0.11
C ALA A 49 -14.68 21.69 -0.02
N TRP A 50 -13.89 20.67 -0.32
CA TRP A 50 -14.34 19.26 -0.27
C TRP A 50 -14.74 18.84 1.15
N LEU A 51 -13.99 19.26 2.17
CA LEU A 51 -14.29 18.96 3.56
C LEU A 51 -15.59 19.63 4.05
N VAL A 52 -15.89 20.84 3.57
CA VAL A 52 -17.18 21.52 3.75
C VAL A 52 -18.29 20.81 2.99
N ALA A 53 -18.04 20.28 1.79
CA ALA A 53 -19.01 19.48 1.05
C ALA A 53 -19.32 18.14 1.74
N ASP A 54 -18.32 17.46 2.30
CA ASP A 54 -18.50 16.26 3.13
C ASP A 54 -19.28 16.57 4.40
N ALA A 55 -18.94 17.65 5.12
CA ALA A 55 -19.71 18.12 6.26
C ALA A 55 -21.17 18.47 5.90
N ALA A 56 -21.41 19.01 4.71
CA ALA A 56 -22.76 19.29 4.20
C ALA A 56 -23.56 18.02 3.87
N LYS A 57 -22.92 16.91 3.45
CA LYS A 57 -23.61 15.61 3.26
C LYS A 57 -24.25 15.13 4.57
N PHE A 58 -23.58 15.30 5.71
CA PHE A 58 -24.13 14.99 7.04
C PHE A 58 -25.28 15.93 7.47
N ALA A 59 -25.42 17.10 6.85
CA ALA A 59 -26.50 18.06 7.12
C ALA A 59 -27.71 17.93 6.16
N VAL A 60 -27.57 17.19 5.06
CA VAL A 60 -28.56 17.08 3.97
C VAL A 60 -29.12 15.64 3.82
N ALA A 61 -28.45 14.63 4.36
CA ALA A 61 -29.01 13.28 4.43
C ALA A 61 -30.17 13.18 5.44
N ASP A 62 -31.24 12.47 5.09
CA ASP A 62 -32.31 12.05 6.01
C ASP A 62 -31.80 10.99 7.01
N LEU A 63 -30.97 11.43 7.95
CA LEU A 63 -30.37 10.58 8.96
C LEU A 63 -31.42 10.20 10.03
N PRO A 64 -31.55 8.90 10.40
CA PRO A 64 -32.41 8.46 11.50
C PRO A 64 -32.27 9.31 12.78
N PRO A 65 -33.35 9.52 13.57
CA PRO A 65 -33.35 10.49 14.68
C PRO A 65 -32.21 10.34 15.72
N VAL A 66 -31.71 9.11 15.92
CA VAL A 66 -30.56 8.81 16.79
C VAL A 66 -29.26 9.48 16.31
N MET A 67 -29.09 9.69 15.01
CA MET A 67 -27.91 10.28 14.39
C MET A 67 -27.94 11.81 14.48
N LEU A 68 -29.09 12.46 14.24
CA LEU A 68 -29.26 13.92 14.36
C LEU A 68 -28.85 14.44 15.76
N GLY A 69 -29.20 13.71 16.83
CA GLY A 69 -28.73 14.01 18.18
C GLY A 69 -27.20 13.93 18.30
N ARG A 70 -26.60 12.83 17.84
CA ARG A 70 -25.16 12.56 17.94
C ARG A 70 -24.30 13.53 17.13
N THR A 71 -24.72 13.90 15.92
CA THR A 71 -24.04 14.94 15.12
C THR A 71 -24.03 16.28 15.86
N ALA A 72 -25.17 16.67 16.46
CA ALA A 72 -25.24 17.89 17.26
C ALA A 72 -24.42 17.82 18.56
N ASP A 73 -24.33 16.65 19.21
CA ASP A 73 -23.49 16.42 20.40
C ASP A 73 -22.00 16.53 20.07
N LEU A 74 -21.53 15.85 19.02
CA LEU A 74 -20.14 15.89 18.57
C LEU A 74 -19.72 17.31 18.16
N SER A 75 -20.57 18.02 17.39
CA SER A 75 -20.34 19.43 17.07
C SER A 75 -20.22 20.29 18.33
N ARG A 76 -21.05 20.06 19.36
CA ARG A 76 -20.97 20.76 20.65
C ARG A 76 -19.73 20.42 21.47
N ALA A 77 -19.10 19.26 21.29
CA ALA A 77 -17.80 18.95 21.89
C ALA A 77 -16.64 19.63 21.16
N LEU A 78 -16.60 19.53 19.83
CA LEU A 78 -15.54 20.14 19.01
C LEU A 78 -15.50 21.67 19.17
N LEU A 79 -16.66 22.33 19.21
CA LEU A 79 -16.79 23.77 19.45
C LEU A 79 -16.41 24.22 20.88
N ARG A 80 -16.19 23.29 21.82
CA ARG A 80 -15.72 23.59 23.19
C ARG A 80 -14.19 23.50 23.35
N ILE A 81 -13.45 23.16 22.30
CA ILE A 81 -11.98 23.15 22.31
C ILE A 81 -11.48 24.58 22.15
N ARG A 82 -10.71 25.09 23.12
CA ARG A 82 -10.18 26.46 23.03
C ARG A 82 -8.99 26.49 22.08
N LEU A 83 -9.05 27.30 21.03
CA LEU A 83 -7.95 27.52 20.07
C LEU A 83 -6.60 27.83 20.77
N ARG A 84 -6.66 28.53 21.91
CA ARG A 84 -5.51 28.91 22.74
C ARG A 84 -4.83 27.72 23.44
N GLU A 85 -5.54 26.62 23.66
CA GLU A 85 -4.98 25.39 24.24
C GLU A 85 -4.27 24.57 23.15
N VAL A 86 -4.86 24.48 21.96
CA VAL A 86 -4.28 23.81 20.78
C VAL A 86 -2.90 24.38 20.40
N VAL A 87 -2.72 25.70 20.53
CA VAL A 87 -1.46 26.39 20.21
C VAL A 87 -0.40 26.26 21.31
N HIS A 88 -0.78 26.07 22.58
CA HIS A 88 0.16 26.01 23.71
C HIS A 88 0.56 24.59 24.13
N ASP A 89 -0.36 23.62 24.07
CA ASP A 89 -0.10 22.22 24.38
C ASP A 89 -1.00 21.34 23.49
N PRO A 90 -0.63 21.11 22.22
CA PRO A 90 -1.44 20.33 21.29
C PRO A 90 -1.67 18.89 21.75
N LYS A 91 -0.77 18.30 22.56
CA LYS A 91 -0.91 16.93 23.08
C LYS A 91 -2.01 16.85 24.15
N LYS A 92 -2.05 17.82 25.06
CA LYS A 92 -3.12 17.93 26.08
C LYS A 92 -4.43 18.42 25.48
N ALA A 93 -4.39 19.31 24.49
CA ALA A 93 -5.56 19.73 23.73
C ALA A 93 -6.18 18.54 22.98
N ALA A 94 -5.36 17.73 22.30
CA ALA A 94 -5.80 16.48 21.67
C ALA A 94 -6.40 15.52 22.70
N ALA A 95 -5.70 15.20 23.80
CA ALA A 95 -6.22 14.31 24.83
C ALA A 95 -7.56 14.80 25.45
N SER A 96 -7.73 16.12 25.64
CA SER A 96 -8.98 16.70 26.14
C SER A 96 -10.09 16.74 25.09
N ALA A 97 -9.76 17.01 23.82
CA ALA A 97 -10.68 16.95 22.69
C ALA A 97 -11.21 15.52 22.49
N THR A 98 -10.29 14.55 22.51
CA THR A 98 -10.60 13.13 22.48
C THR A 98 -11.50 12.78 23.67
N HIS A 99 -11.10 12.99 24.93
CA HIS A 99 -11.93 12.67 26.11
C HIS A 99 -13.37 13.21 26.01
N LYS A 100 -13.56 14.46 25.57
CA LYS A 100 -14.90 15.06 25.38
C LYS A 100 -15.71 14.46 24.24
N ALA A 101 -15.06 13.85 23.25
CA ALA A 101 -15.73 13.04 22.23
C ALA A 101 -15.98 11.60 22.72
N LEU A 102 -15.09 11.05 23.55
CA LEU A 102 -15.22 9.74 24.19
C LEU A 102 -16.48 9.69 25.07
N ASP A 103 -16.71 10.74 25.87
CA ASP A 103 -17.88 10.86 26.76
C ASP A 103 -19.23 10.93 26.01
N LEU A 104 -19.24 11.11 24.68
CA LEU A 104 -20.45 11.28 23.85
C LEU A 104 -20.69 10.11 22.90
N MET A 105 -19.65 9.39 22.48
CA MET A 105 -19.76 8.25 21.56
C MET A 105 -20.16 6.96 22.31
N GLY A 106 -20.87 6.07 21.63
CA GLY A 106 -21.59 4.96 22.28
C GLY A 106 -20.75 3.69 22.52
N GLY A 107 -21.43 2.54 22.60
CA GLY A 107 -20.78 1.24 22.79
C GLY A 107 -19.71 0.92 21.75
N GLY A 108 -19.88 1.36 20.50
CA GLY A 108 -18.86 1.19 19.45
C GLY A 108 -17.54 1.92 19.77
N PHE A 109 -17.64 3.09 20.39
CA PHE A 109 -16.48 3.83 20.88
C PHE A 109 -15.78 3.12 22.05
N VAL A 110 -16.48 2.41 22.93
CA VAL A 110 -15.83 1.62 24.00
C VAL A 110 -14.83 0.63 23.41
N LYS A 111 -15.12 0.00 22.26
CA LYS A 111 -14.14 -0.85 21.56
C LYS A 111 -12.97 -0.04 21.00
N MET A 112 -13.20 1.14 20.42
CA MET A 112 -12.12 2.03 19.97
C MET A 112 -11.19 2.45 21.13
N ALA A 113 -11.74 2.81 22.28
CA ALA A 113 -10.94 3.10 23.48
C ALA A 113 -10.21 1.87 24.01
N GLN A 114 -10.81 0.67 23.97
CA GLN A 114 -10.10 -0.57 24.31
C GLN A 114 -8.91 -0.82 23.38
N VAL A 115 -9.05 -0.61 22.06
CA VAL A 115 -7.91 -0.73 21.14
C VAL A 115 -6.82 0.30 21.48
N VAL A 116 -7.17 1.56 21.73
CA VAL A 116 -6.17 2.60 22.06
C VAL A 116 -5.52 2.39 23.44
N ALA A 117 -6.29 1.98 24.45
CA ALA A 117 -5.81 1.74 25.81
C ALA A 117 -4.97 0.45 25.90
N HIS A 118 -5.39 -0.65 25.25
CA HIS A 118 -4.68 -1.93 25.25
C HIS A 118 -3.58 -2.00 24.17
N SER A 119 -3.40 -0.97 23.34
CA SER A 119 -2.26 -0.83 22.41
C SER A 119 -1.42 0.42 22.71
N PRO A 120 -0.92 0.62 23.94
CA PRO A 120 -0.17 1.81 24.33
C PRO A 120 1.18 1.95 23.59
N ALA A 121 1.66 0.88 22.95
CA ALA A 121 2.79 0.90 22.02
C ALA A 121 2.50 1.59 20.67
N LEU A 122 1.24 1.92 20.36
CA LEU A 122 0.83 2.49 19.06
C LEU A 122 0.30 3.94 19.17
N PHE A 123 0.02 4.42 20.38
CA PHE A 123 -0.68 5.69 20.61
C PHE A 123 0.03 6.55 21.66
N PRO A 124 0.03 7.90 21.53
CA PRO A 124 0.67 8.78 22.51
C PRO A 124 0.13 8.59 23.94
N GLU A 125 1.03 8.55 24.91
CA GLU A 125 0.74 8.36 26.35
C GLU A 125 -0.40 9.25 26.93
N PRO A 126 -0.58 10.54 26.54
CA PRO A 126 -1.75 11.33 26.95
C PRO A 126 -3.09 10.81 26.42
N LEU A 127 -3.11 10.29 25.18
CA LEU A 127 -4.28 9.70 24.53
C LEU A 127 -4.62 8.34 25.15
N VAL A 128 -3.60 7.51 25.42
CA VAL A 128 -3.72 6.24 26.15
C VAL A 128 -4.36 6.45 27.53
N ARG A 129 -3.92 7.47 28.29
CA ARG A 129 -4.50 7.80 29.61
C ARG A 129 -5.93 8.30 29.52
N ALA A 130 -6.27 9.12 28.51
CA ALA A 130 -7.65 9.56 28.29
C ALA A 130 -8.60 8.39 27.99
N CYS A 131 -8.14 7.41 27.18
CA CYS A 131 -8.92 6.21 26.88
C CYS A 131 -9.10 5.33 28.13
N HIS A 132 -8.03 5.04 28.90
CA HIS A 132 -8.15 4.30 30.17
C HIS A 132 -9.14 4.96 31.15
N GLY A 133 -9.05 6.28 31.34
CA GLY A 133 -9.95 7.02 32.23
C GLY A 133 -11.41 6.99 31.80
N SER A 134 -11.67 6.94 30.49
CA SER A 134 -13.02 6.86 29.93
C SER A 134 -13.58 5.43 30.03
N LEU A 135 -12.75 4.40 29.79
CA LEU A 135 -13.13 2.99 29.94
C LEU A 135 -13.55 2.65 31.37
N ALA A 136 -12.87 3.21 32.37
CA ALA A 136 -13.18 3.00 33.79
C ALA A 136 -14.57 3.52 34.21
N GLN A 137 -15.27 4.28 33.35
CA GLN A 137 -16.61 4.82 33.61
C GLN A 137 -17.67 4.29 32.64
N ALA A 138 -17.30 3.45 31.66
CA ALA A 138 -18.14 3.05 30.55
C ALA A 138 -19.07 1.87 30.87
N VAL A 139 -20.24 2.13 31.47
CA VAL A 139 -21.29 1.12 31.69
C VAL A 139 -22.21 1.02 30.47
N THR A 140 -22.28 -0.17 29.86
CA THR A 140 -23.15 -0.45 28.70
C THR A 140 -24.38 -1.26 29.13
N PRO A 141 -25.62 -0.71 29.04
CA PRO A 141 -26.82 -1.47 29.39
C PRO A 141 -27.12 -2.56 28.34
N PRO A 142 -27.68 -3.72 28.77
CA PRO A 142 -28.07 -4.80 27.86
C PRO A 142 -29.22 -4.38 26.93
N ALA A 143 -29.29 -4.96 25.74
CA ALA A 143 -30.42 -4.77 24.83
C ALA A 143 -31.64 -5.60 25.31
N PRO A 144 -32.89 -5.12 25.10
CA PRO A 144 -34.09 -5.83 25.50
C PRO A 144 -34.20 -7.21 24.84
N LEU A 145 -34.64 -8.22 25.62
CA LEU A 145 -34.80 -9.60 25.14
C LEU A 145 -35.63 -9.69 23.85
N LYS A 146 -36.68 -8.87 23.71
CA LYS A 146 -37.54 -8.82 22.51
C LYS A 146 -36.79 -8.47 21.21
N GLU A 147 -35.74 -7.65 21.30
CA GLU A 147 -34.90 -7.32 20.14
C GLU A 147 -33.94 -8.47 19.82
N ILE A 148 -33.48 -9.22 20.83
CA ILE A 148 -32.67 -10.44 20.68
C ILE A 148 -33.52 -11.58 20.08
N GLU A 149 -34.74 -11.80 20.56
CA GLU A 149 -35.72 -12.74 19.98
C GLU A 149 -35.99 -12.45 18.50
N GLN A 150 -36.07 -11.18 18.12
CA GLN A 150 -36.26 -10.75 16.74
C GLN A 150 -35.03 -11.05 15.88
N ILE A 151 -33.80 -10.81 16.37
CA ILE A 151 -32.56 -11.18 15.66
C ILE A 151 -32.47 -12.70 15.44
N LEU A 152 -32.73 -13.51 16.47
CA LEU A 152 -32.71 -14.98 16.34
C LEU A 152 -33.75 -15.48 15.31
N LYS A 153 -34.95 -14.89 15.31
CA LYS A 153 -36.00 -15.21 14.35
C LYS A 153 -35.68 -14.77 12.92
N GLU A 154 -35.01 -13.63 12.74
CA GLU A 154 -34.59 -13.13 11.43
C GLU A 154 -33.49 -13.98 10.79
N ASP A 155 -32.44 -14.31 11.55
CA ASP A 155 -31.26 -15.01 11.02
C ASP A 155 -31.43 -16.53 10.93
N LEU A 156 -32.08 -17.15 11.92
CA LEU A 156 -32.19 -18.61 12.01
C LEU A 156 -33.57 -19.11 11.53
N GLY A 157 -34.52 -18.23 11.24
CA GLY A 157 -35.90 -18.57 10.88
C GLY A 157 -36.74 -19.20 12.01
N LEU A 158 -36.16 -19.39 13.19
CA LEU A 158 -36.68 -20.17 14.32
C LEU A 158 -36.84 -19.29 15.57
N LYS A 159 -37.72 -19.68 16.50
CA LYS A 159 -37.84 -19.00 17.80
C LYS A 159 -36.85 -19.59 18.80
N ILE A 160 -36.57 -18.85 19.88
CA ILE A 160 -35.77 -19.34 21.00
C ILE A 160 -36.26 -20.70 21.50
N GLY A 161 -37.58 -20.85 21.72
CA GLY A 161 -38.18 -22.11 22.17
C GLY A 161 -38.15 -23.26 21.16
N ASP A 162 -37.82 -23.02 19.90
CA ASP A 162 -37.69 -24.08 18.89
C ASP A 162 -36.28 -24.71 18.94
N LEU A 163 -35.25 -23.93 19.32
CA LEU A 163 -33.84 -24.36 19.42
C LEU A 163 -33.43 -24.76 20.85
N PHE A 164 -33.88 -24.01 21.85
CA PHE A 164 -33.42 -24.10 23.24
C PHE A 164 -34.50 -24.70 24.15
N GLU A 165 -34.08 -25.56 25.08
CA GLU A 165 -34.89 -26.02 26.22
C GLU A 165 -35.01 -24.92 27.28
N HIS A 166 -33.94 -24.14 27.45
CA HIS A 166 -33.87 -23.00 28.36
C HIS A 166 -32.94 -21.92 27.78
N PHE A 167 -33.30 -20.65 27.97
CA PHE A 167 -32.52 -19.49 27.57
C PHE A 167 -32.71 -18.41 28.64
N ASP A 168 -31.63 -17.88 29.19
CA ASP A 168 -31.71 -16.85 30.22
C ASP A 168 -32.05 -15.49 29.60
N ALA A 169 -33.11 -14.86 30.13
CA ALA A 169 -33.52 -13.53 29.74
C ALA A 169 -32.48 -12.46 30.11
N GLN A 170 -31.70 -12.70 31.17
CA GLN A 170 -30.58 -11.85 31.57
C GLN A 170 -29.30 -12.31 30.84
N PRO A 171 -28.54 -11.41 30.20
CA PRO A 171 -27.24 -11.76 29.65
C PRO A 171 -26.22 -11.98 30.77
N MET A 172 -25.47 -13.06 30.66
CA MET A 172 -24.31 -13.39 31.51
C MET A 172 -23.19 -12.35 31.36
N ALA A 173 -23.06 -11.74 30.18
CA ALA A 173 -22.19 -10.60 29.93
C ALA A 173 -22.79 -9.68 28.85
N ALA A 174 -22.70 -8.36 29.03
CA ALA A 174 -23.11 -7.36 28.04
C ALA A 174 -21.88 -6.50 27.65
N ALA A 175 -21.31 -6.77 26.47
CA ALA A 175 -20.18 -6.02 25.95
C ALA A 175 -20.64 -4.87 25.03
N SER A 176 -19.66 -4.14 24.49
CA SER A 176 -19.84 -3.06 23.52
C SER A 176 -20.65 -3.50 22.29
N ILE A 177 -20.16 -4.55 21.61
CA ILE A 177 -20.68 -5.03 20.32
C ILE A 177 -21.76 -6.12 20.49
N ALA A 178 -21.53 -7.09 21.37
CA ALA A 178 -22.39 -8.27 21.55
C ALA A 178 -22.80 -8.46 23.02
N GLN A 179 -23.86 -9.23 23.25
CA GLN A 179 -24.24 -9.72 24.58
C GLN A 179 -24.36 -11.24 24.59
N VAL A 180 -23.98 -11.87 25.70
CA VAL A 180 -23.86 -13.31 25.86
C VAL A 180 -24.93 -13.80 26.82
N HIS A 181 -25.85 -14.65 26.34
CA HIS A 181 -26.88 -15.29 27.14
C HIS A 181 -26.48 -16.72 27.51
N ALA A 182 -26.82 -17.18 28.71
CA ALA A 182 -26.69 -18.59 29.07
C ALA A 182 -27.90 -19.37 28.52
N ALA A 183 -27.67 -20.56 27.97
CA ALA A 183 -28.74 -21.38 27.39
C ALA A 183 -28.48 -22.89 27.52
N LYS A 184 -29.50 -23.67 27.18
CA LYS A 184 -29.47 -25.13 27.08
C LYS A 184 -30.18 -25.53 25.79
N LEU A 185 -29.48 -26.21 24.90
CA LEU A 185 -30.05 -26.73 23.66
C LEU A 185 -31.07 -27.83 23.95
N ARG A 186 -31.99 -28.09 23.01
CA ARG A 186 -32.92 -29.24 23.11
C ARG A 186 -32.24 -30.62 23.09
N SER A 187 -30.95 -30.70 22.76
CA SER A 187 -30.11 -31.89 22.96
C SER A 187 -29.75 -32.13 24.44
N GLY A 188 -30.01 -31.15 25.32
CA GLY A 188 -29.58 -31.14 26.72
C GLY A 188 -28.20 -30.49 26.96
N GLU A 189 -27.46 -30.15 25.90
CA GLU A 189 -26.14 -29.51 26.00
C GLU A 189 -26.26 -28.07 26.53
N ARG A 190 -25.37 -27.69 27.48
CA ARG A 190 -25.29 -26.34 28.01
C ARG A 190 -24.40 -25.47 27.11
N CYS A 191 -24.92 -24.32 26.74
CA CYS A 191 -24.30 -23.42 25.77
C CYS A 191 -24.35 -21.96 26.24
N VAL A 192 -23.61 -21.12 25.53
CA VAL A 192 -23.73 -19.67 25.57
C VAL A 192 -24.06 -19.16 24.16
N VAL A 193 -24.93 -18.17 24.09
CA VAL A 193 -25.40 -17.56 22.84
C VAL A 193 -24.93 -16.11 22.82
N LYS A 194 -23.88 -15.84 22.04
CA LYS A 194 -23.32 -14.49 21.80
C LYS A 194 -24.11 -13.87 20.66
N VAL A 195 -24.78 -12.75 20.89
CA VAL A 195 -25.62 -12.06 19.90
C VAL A 195 -25.13 -10.62 19.69
N VAL A 196 -24.87 -10.23 18.45
CA VAL A 196 -24.54 -8.85 18.08
C VAL A 196 -25.72 -7.95 18.45
N ARG A 197 -25.46 -6.87 19.18
CA ARG A 197 -26.51 -6.03 19.76
C ARG A 197 -27.26 -5.27 18.65
N PRO A 198 -28.59 -5.09 18.78
CA PRO A 198 -29.42 -4.37 17.82
C PRO A 198 -28.82 -3.01 17.39
N HIS A 199 -28.78 -2.81 16.08
CA HIS A 199 -28.29 -1.61 15.40
C HIS A 199 -26.82 -1.22 15.64
N VAL A 200 -25.96 -2.13 16.15
CA VAL A 200 -24.55 -1.81 16.40
C VAL A 200 -23.76 -1.55 15.11
N ARG A 201 -24.00 -2.30 14.03
CA ARG A 201 -23.25 -2.17 12.76
C ARG A 201 -23.53 -0.81 12.09
N GLU A 202 -24.78 -0.36 12.13
CA GLU A 202 -25.23 0.93 11.62
C GLU A 202 -24.74 2.11 12.47
N ARG A 203 -24.73 1.94 13.81
CA ARG A 203 -24.15 2.94 14.75
C ARG A 203 -22.64 3.07 14.54
N LEU A 204 -21.91 1.96 14.45
CA LEU A 204 -20.47 1.94 14.20
C LEU A 204 -20.10 2.59 12.87
N ALA A 205 -20.86 2.32 11.79
CA ALA A 205 -20.61 2.96 10.50
C ALA A 205 -20.66 4.50 10.58
N VAL A 206 -21.57 5.06 11.37
CA VAL A 206 -21.70 6.53 11.55
C VAL A 206 -20.72 7.09 12.57
N ASP A 207 -20.47 6.40 13.69
CA ASP A 207 -19.41 6.78 14.64
C ASP A 207 -18.06 6.84 13.90
N PHE A 208 -17.74 5.85 13.04
CA PHE A 208 -16.52 5.87 12.22
C PHE A 208 -16.52 6.95 11.13
N ALA A 209 -17.63 7.20 10.43
CA ALA A 209 -17.71 8.28 9.45
C ALA A 209 -17.45 9.66 10.09
N CYS A 210 -17.92 9.86 11.33
CA CYS A 210 -17.63 11.06 12.11
C CYS A 210 -16.15 11.15 12.52
N VAL A 211 -15.54 10.04 12.95
CA VAL A 211 -14.12 9.99 13.32
C VAL A 211 -13.21 10.14 12.09
N GLN A 212 -13.60 9.63 10.91
CA GLN A 212 -12.90 9.86 9.64
C GLN A 212 -12.93 11.36 9.26
N LEU A 213 -14.07 12.04 9.36
CA LEU A 213 -14.15 13.48 9.12
C LEU A 213 -13.28 14.28 10.13
N ALA A 214 -13.27 13.89 11.40
CA ALA A 214 -12.41 14.49 12.42
C ALA A 214 -10.91 14.21 12.16
N ALA A 215 -10.56 13.04 11.63
CA ALA A 215 -9.21 12.69 11.24
C ALA A 215 -8.73 13.48 10.02
N ARG A 216 -9.55 13.61 8.97
CA ARG A 216 -9.28 14.49 7.81
C ARG A 216 -9.11 15.95 8.22
N LEU A 217 -9.96 16.45 9.13
CA LEU A 217 -9.80 17.77 9.74
C LEU A 217 -8.45 17.90 10.48
N ALA A 218 -8.06 16.88 11.25
CA ALA A 218 -6.79 16.87 11.97
C ALA A 218 -5.58 16.78 11.02
N ASP A 219 -5.62 15.95 9.98
CA ASP A 219 -4.57 15.83 8.95
C ASP A 219 -4.39 17.16 8.19
N LEU A 220 -5.49 17.83 7.80
CA LEU A 220 -5.47 19.15 7.13
C LEU A 220 -4.92 20.26 8.05
N ILE A 221 -5.28 20.25 9.34
CA ILE A 221 -4.84 21.26 10.31
C ILE A 221 -3.38 21.02 10.70
N LEU A 222 -3.02 19.81 11.15
CA LEU A 222 -1.68 19.44 11.61
C LEU A 222 -0.66 19.38 10.45
N GLY A 223 -1.07 18.91 9.27
CA GLY A 223 -0.20 18.73 8.11
C GLY A 223 0.63 17.46 8.17
N GLU A 224 0.85 16.86 7.01
CA GLU A 224 1.43 15.51 6.84
C GLU A 224 2.76 15.31 7.59
N GLU A 225 3.68 16.27 7.55
CA GLU A 225 4.96 16.19 8.27
C GLU A 225 4.83 16.03 9.79
N VAL A 226 3.82 16.66 10.40
CA VAL A 226 3.59 16.59 11.86
C VAL A 226 2.88 15.29 12.22
N VAL A 227 1.96 14.83 11.37
CA VAL A 227 1.24 13.56 11.56
C VAL A 227 2.19 12.38 11.43
N LEU A 228 3.02 12.33 10.39
CA LEU A 228 4.01 11.26 10.19
C LEU A 228 5.13 11.21 11.25
N GLN A 229 5.29 12.27 12.05
CA GLN A 229 6.17 12.28 13.23
C GLN A 229 5.49 11.73 14.50
N LEU A 230 4.17 11.53 14.49
CA LEU A 230 3.34 11.09 15.61
C LEU A 230 2.74 9.69 15.42
N VAL A 231 2.45 9.30 14.18
CA VAL A 231 1.92 7.98 13.77
C VAL A 231 2.49 7.59 12.41
N SER A 232 2.58 6.28 12.10
CA SER A 232 3.21 5.77 10.87
C SER A 232 2.33 5.82 9.61
N ALA A 233 1.21 6.56 9.66
CA ALA A 233 0.29 6.79 8.56
C ALA A 233 -0.48 8.12 8.80
N SER A 234 -1.33 8.55 7.87
CA SER A 234 -2.29 9.62 8.13
C SER A 234 -3.28 9.22 9.23
N LEU A 235 -3.87 10.19 9.93
CA LEU A 235 -4.89 9.90 10.94
C LEU A 235 -6.10 9.24 10.28
N GLU A 236 -6.47 9.63 9.06
CA GLU A 236 -7.49 8.92 8.27
C GLU A 236 -7.13 7.44 8.05
N GLY A 237 -5.88 7.13 7.67
CA GLY A 237 -5.43 5.76 7.46
C GLY A 237 -5.50 4.91 8.73
N CYS A 238 -5.06 5.46 9.87
CA CYS A 238 -5.19 4.81 11.17
C CYS A 238 -6.66 4.55 11.57
N VAL A 239 -7.56 5.49 11.28
CA VAL A 239 -9.00 5.35 11.56
C VAL A 239 -9.66 4.33 10.62
N GLU A 240 -9.22 4.22 9.37
CA GLU A 240 -9.73 3.24 8.41
C GLU A 240 -9.28 1.80 8.73
N GLU A 241 -8.05 1.60 9.21
CA GLU A 241 -7.64 0.31 9.81
C GLU A 241 -8.47 -0.03 11.06
N LEU A 242 -8.68 0.95 11.95
CA LEU A 242 -9.52 0.76 13.15
C LEU A 242 -10.97 0.43 12.79
N ARG A 243 -11.52 1.07 11.75
CA ARG A 243 -12.85 0.77 11.20
C ARG A 243 -12.92 -0.66 10.69
N ARG A 244 -11.96 -1.09 9.87
CA ARG A 244 -11.93 -2.47 9.35
C ARG A 244 -11.79 -3.50 10.48
N ALA A 245 -10.98 -3.25 11.50
CA ALA A 245 -10.87 -4.12 12.66
C ALA A 245 -12.17 -4.25 13.46
N VAL A 246 -12.78 -3.14 13.87
CA VAL A 246 -14.00 -3.15 14.71
C VAL A 246 -15.24 -3.59 13.93
N MET A 247 -15.32 -3.34 12.62
CA MET A 247 -16.40 -3.86 11.78
C MET A 247 -16.28 -5.36 11.50
N ALA A 248 -15.08 -5.95 11.55
CA ALA A 248 -14.89 -7.40 11.47
C ALA A 248 -15.39 -8.13 12.74
N GLU A 249 -15.23 -7.53 13.92
CA GLU A 249 -15.81 -8.05 15.17
C GLU A 249 -17.36 -8.02 15.20
N CYS A 250 -18.00 -7.40 14.21
CA CYS A 250 -19.46 -7.42 14.03
C CYS A 250 -19.96 -8.60 13.18
N ASP A 251 -19.10 -9.57 12.86
CA ASP A 251 -19.44 -10.80 12.14
C ASP A 251 -18.99 -12.04 12.94
N LEU A 252 -19.93 -12.63 13.67
CA LEU A 252 -19.66 -13.76 14.56
C LEU A 252 -19.44 -15.09 13.81
N ALA A 253 -19.70 -15.13 12.49
CA ALA A 253 -19.33 -16.29 11.68
C ALA A 253 -17.80 -16.39 11.50
N VAL A 254 -17.09 -15.25 11.51
CA VAL A 254 -15.61 -15.21 11.50
C VAL A 254 -15.05 -15.75 12.81
N GLU A 255 -15.63 -15.36 13.94
CA GLU A 255 -15.26 -15.90 15.26
C GLU A 255 -15.54 -17.40 15.35
N ARG A 256 -16.69 -17.86 14.84
CA ARG A 256 -17.03 -19.30 14.75
C ARG A 256 -15.95 -20.07 13.97
N GLN A 257 -15.60 -19.60 12.77
CA GLN A 257 -14.59 -20.24 11.95
C GLN A 257 -13.21 -20.25 12.64
N ASN A 258 -12.84 -19.17 13.34
CA ASN A 258 -11.60 -19.13 14.10
C ASN A 258 -11.56 -20.18 15.23
N ILE A 259 -12.66 -20.39 15.96
CA ILE A 259 -12.76 -21.44 17.00
C ILE A 259 -12.57 -22.84 16.37
N GLU A 260 -13.24 -23.08 15.24
CA GLU A 260 -13.20 -24.37 14.54
C GLU A 260 -11.82 -24.66 13.93
N ASP A 261 -11.21 -23.68 13.24
CA ASP A 261 -9.85 -23.75 12.70
C ASP A 261 -8.82 -24.08 13.79
N PHE A 262 -8.87 -23.36 14.93
CA PHE A 262 -7.94 -23.58 16.03
C PHE A 262 -8.20 -24.93 16.72
N GLY A 263 -9.46 -25.31 16.90
CA GLY A 263 -9.86 -26.61 17.45
C GLY A 263 -9.38 -27.79 16.59
N GLN A 264 -9.43 -27.65 15.25
CA GLN A 264 -8.88 -28.63 14.33
C GLN A 264 -7.34 -28.65 14.36
N TRP A 265 -6.69 -27.48 14.44
CA TRP A 265 -5.23 -27.38 14.55
C TRP A 265 -4.69 -28.03 15.83
N LEU A 266 -5.35 -27.84 16.98
CA LEU A 266 -4.98 -28.49 18.25
C LEU A 266 -4.91 -30.03 18.12
N GLN A 267 -5.83 -30.62 17.36
CA GLN A 267 -5.92 -32.06 17.13
C GLN A 267 -4.93 -32.57 16.06
N THR A 268 -4.62 -31.75 15.05
CA THR A 268 -3.88 -32.18 13.85
C THR A 268 -2.41 -31.75 13.82
N SER A 269 -1.99 -30.79 14.64
CA SER A 269 -0.60 -30.31 14.63
C SER A 269 0.40 -31.35 15.13
N ALA A 270 1.18 -31.88 14.19
CA ALA A 270 2.33 -32.73 14.50
C ALA A 270 3.38 -32.04 15.39
N THR A 271 3.40 -30.70 15.44
CA THR A 271 4.24 -29.91 16.36
C THR A 271 3.76 -30.07 17.80
N LEU A 272 2.45 -29.92 18.04
CA LEU A 272 1.83 -30.11 19.36
C LEU A 272 1.88 -31.57 19.83
N SER A 273 1.68 -32.54 18.93
CA SER A 273 1.81 -33.96 19.28
C SER A 273 3.24 -34.33 19.72
N ARG A 274 4.27 -33.82 19.03
CA ARG A 274 5.70 -34.06 19.37
C ARG A 274 6.11 -33.40 20.69
N SER A 275 5.58 -32.21 20.97
CA SER A 275 5.83 -31.47 22.22
C SER A 275 4.94 -31.89 23.39
N ARG A 276 3.98 -32.82 23.18
CA ARG A 276 2.96 -33.24 24.15
C ARG A 276 2.04 -32.10 24.64
N LEU A 277 1.75 -31.15 23.76
CA LEU A 277 0.94 -29.97 24.06
C LEU A 277 -0.49 -30.02 23.48
N ALA A 278 -0.85 -31.02 22.68
CA ALA A 278 -2.16 -31.11 22.01
C ALA A 278 -3.39 -31.02 22.96
N ASN A 279 -3.25 -31.51 24.20
CA ASN A 279 -4.31 -31.49 25.22
C ASN A 279 -4.13 -30.36 26.25
N ALA A 280 -3.18 -29.44 26.07
CA ALA A 280 -2.88 -28.38 27.04
C ALA A 280 -3.85 -27.20 26.99
N VAL A 281 -4.56 -27.05 25.88
CA VAL A 281 -5.56 -26.00 25.64
C VAL A 281 -6.86 -26.64 25.16
N ARG A 282 -7.99 -26.09 25.62
CA ARG A 282 -9.33 -26.39 25.11
C ARG A 282 -9.92 -25.17 24.40
N VAL A 283 -10.78 -25.40 23.42
CA VAL A 283 -11.71 -24.41 22.86
C VAL A 283 -13.16 -24.94 22.98
N PRO A 284 -14.18 -24.06 23.05
CA PRO A 284 -15.57 -24.51 23.10
C PRO A 284 -16.00 -25.14 21.77
N LYS A 285 -16.84 -26.19 21.83
CA LYS A 285 -17.57 -26.69 20.65
C LYS A 285 -18.54 -25.62 20.13
N THR A 286 -18.58 -25.38 18.83
CA THR A 286 -19.56 -24.52 18.14
C THR A 286 -20.83 -25.30 17.75
N TYR A 287 -21.93 -24.57 17.51
CA TYR A 287 -23.19 -25.14 17.04
C TYR A 287 -23.69 -24.38 15.80
N GLU A 288 -23.40 -24.91 14.61
CA GLU A 288 -23.66 -24.26 13.32
C GLU A 288 -25.16 -24.01 13.08
N ASP A 289 -26.02 -25.01 13.32
CA ASP A 289 -27.49 -24.90 13.19
C ASP A 289 -28.14 -23.84 14.12
N ALA A 290 -27.39 -23.31 15.08
CA ALA A 290 -27.81 -22.28 16.03
C ALA A 290 -26.96 -21.00 15.93
N SER A 291 -26.27 -20.78 14.80
CA SER A 291 -25.36 -19.65 14.58
C SER A 291 -25.57 -18.97 13.22
N SER A 292 -25.16 -17.71 13.12
CA SER A 292 -25.23 -16.83 11.95
C SER A 292 -24.08 -15.80 11.98
N SER A 293 -24.08 -14.80 11.09
CA SER A 293 -23.16 -13.66 11.21
C SER A 293 -23.49 -12.73 12.39
N ARG A 294 -24.72 -12.74 12.92
CA ARG A 294 -25.13 -11.98 14.12
C ARG A 294 -25.19 -12.81 15.41
N ILE A 295 -25.07 -14.13 15.33
CA ILE A 295 -25.30 -15.07 16.44
C ILE A 295 -24.21 -16.15 16.47
N LEU A 296 -23.56 -16.36 17.60
CA LEU A 296 -22.67 -17.51 17.83
C LEU A 296 -23.16 -18.29 19.05
N THR A 297 -23.64 -19.51 18.79
CA THR A 297 -23.94 -20.48 19.85
C THR A 297 -22.75 -21.44 20.00
N MET A 298 -22.21 -21.52 21.22
CA MET A 298 -21.05 -22.36 21.54
C MET A 298 -21.16 -22.98 22.94
N GLU A 299 -20.34 -23.98 23.22
CA GLU A 299 -20.32 -24.71 24.50
C GLU A 299 -20.06 -23.76 25.67
N ARG A 300 -20.84 -23.94 26.74
CA ARG A 300 -20.56 -23.26 28.00
C ARG A 300 -19.39 -23.93 28.70
N ILE A 301 -18.22 -23.30 28.64
CA ILE A 301 -17.07 -23.64 29.49
C ILE A 301 -17.37 -23.20 30.92
N ASP A 302 -17.37 -24.15 31.87
CA ASP A 302 -17.34 -23.84 33.31
C ASP A 302 -15.91 -23.99 33.84
N GLY A 303 -15.46 -23.02 34.63
CA GLY A 303 -14.13 -22.98 35.25
C GLY A 303 -13.89 -21.64 35.94
N MET A 304 -12.66 -21.39 36.38
CA MET A 304 -12.26 -20.12 37.02
C MET A 304 -11.59 -19.20 35.99
N PRO A 305 -12.13 -17.99 35.70
CA PRO A 305 -11.46 -17.00 34.87
C PRO A 305 -10.10 -16.59 35.45
N PHE A 306 -9.09 -16.38 34.61
CA PHE A 306 -7.77 -15.95 35.10
C PHE A 306 -7.80 -14.58 35.78
N SER A 307 -8.79 -13.72 35.49
CA SER A 307 -9.04 -12.46 36.18
C SER A 307 -9.44 -12.64 37.65
N GLU A 308 -10.13 -13.73 37.99
CA GLU A 308 -10.46 -14.09 39.37
C GLU A 308 -9.28 -14.83 40.02
N LEU A 309 -8.61 -15.72 39.27
CA LEU A 309 -7.45 -16.47 39.75
C LEU A 309 -6.30 -15.56 40.22
N CYS A 310 -6.12 -14.39 39.58
CA CYS A 310 -5.11 -13.39 39.97
C CYS A 310 -5.50 -12.49 41.15
N GLY A 311 -6.70 -12.62 41.72
CA GLY A 311 -7.20 -11.74 42.80
C GLY A 311 -8.06 -12.40 43.88
N GLY A 312 -8.32 -13.71 43.79
CA GLY A 312 -9.13 -14.47 44.74
C GLY A 312 -8.37 -15.01 45.95
N GLU A 313 -9.10 -15.62 46.89
CA GLU A 313 -8.51 -16.25 48.08
C GLU A 313 -7.80 -17.57 47.72
N GLU A 314 -6.58 -17.77 48.25
CA GLU A 314 -5.68 -18.87 47.89
C GLU A 314 -6.33 -20.27 47.95
N ALA A 315 -7.26 -20.49 48.89
CA ALA A 315 -7.96 -21.76 49.09
C ALA A 315 -8.84 -22.20 47.90
N SER A 316 -9.15 -21.30 46.97
CA SER A 316 -9.97 -21.58 45.78
C SER A 316 -9.17 -21.92 44.51
N VAL A 317 -7.86 -21.65 44.51
CA VAL A 317 -7.04 -21.69 43.29
C VAL A 317 -6.54 -23.11 42.99
N PRO A 318 -6.70 -23.63 41.75
CA PRO A 318 -6.14 -24.92 41.33
C PRO A 318 -4.62 -24.99 41.55
N SER A 319 -4.11 -25.84 42.45
CA SER A 319 -2.68 -25.86 42.82
C SER A 319 -1.70 -26.11 41.66
N ASP A 320 -2.19 -26.69 40.56
CA ASP A 320 -1.48 -26.97 39.31
C ASP A 320 -1.65 -25.88 38.22
N TRP A 321 -2.29 -24.73 38.53
CA TRP A 321 -2.58 -23.65 37.58
C TRP A 321 -1.35 -23.12 36.84
N GLN A 322 -0.20 -22.99 37.50
CA GLN A 322 1.02 -22.48 36.85
C GLN A 322 1.56 -23.45 35.78
N SER A 323 1.39 -24.76 35.98
CA SER A 323 1.75 -25.78 34.98
C SER A 323 0.76 -25.82 33.82
N ALA A 324 -0.53 -25.55 34.09
CA ALA A 324 -1.55 -25.36 33.06
C ALA A 324 -1.24 -24.12 32.19
N LEU A 325 -1.09 -22.96 32.83
CA LEU A 325 -0.73 -21.68 32.20
C LEU A 325 0.55 -21.80 31.37
N THR A 326 1.60 -22.39 31.95
CA THR A 326 2.88 -22.65 31.26
C THR A 326 2.70 -23.50 29.99
N SER A 327 1.77 -24.45 30.00
CA SER A 327 1.48 -25.29 28.84
C SER A 327 0.61 -24.56 27.80
N ALA A 328 -0.36 -23.76 28.25
CA ALA A 328 -1.21 -22.94 27.39
C ALA A 328 -0.44 -21.81 26.67
N LEU A 329 0.46 -21.12 27.36
CA LEU A 329 1.39 -20.15 26.77
C LEU A 329 2.31 -20.81 25.73
N SER A 330 2.71 -22.06 25.97
CA SER A 330 3.49 -22.83 24.99
C SER A 330 2.67 -23.10 23.72
N VAL A 331 1.40 -23.50 23.84
CA VAL A 331 0.48 -23.68 22.69
C VAL A 331 0.25 -22.36 21.94
N ALA A 332 -0.03 -21.28 22.67
CA ALA A 332 -0.23 -19.95 22.08
C ALA A 332 1.00 -19.52 21.27
N ALA A 333 2.21 -19.73 21.79
CA ALA A 333 3.44 -19.48 21.04
C ALA A 333 3.57 -20.40 19.80
N VAL A 334 3.28 -21.70 19.90
CA VAL A 334 3.35 -22.60 18.73
C VAL A 334 2.43 -22.11 17.60
N SER A 335 1.24 -21.60 17.93
CA SER A 335 0.27 -21.07 16.96
C SER A 335 0.74 -19.85 16.16
N VAL A 336 1.80 -19.16 16.62
CA VAL A 336 2.43 -18.04 15.90
C VAL A 336 3.35 -18.55 14.77
N ILE A 337 3.99 -19.70 14.94
CA ILE A 337 4.98 -20.25 13.99
C ILE A 337 4.42 -21.39 13.13
N ASP A 338 3.51 -22.22 13.66
CA ASP A 338 2.91 -23.30 12.89
C ASP A 338 2.07 -22.71 11.75
N GLY A 339 2.51 -22.94 10.51
CA GLY A 339 1.93 -22.31 9.33
C GLY A 339 0.52 -22.77 8.99
N SER A 340 0.00 -23.77 9.70
CA SER A 340 -1.38 -24.25 9.63
C SER A 340 -2.32 -23.59 10.64
N ALA A 341 -1.79 -22.79 11.58
CA ALA A 341 -2.55 -22.22 12.69
C ALA A 341 -3.06 -20.80 12.43
N ILE A 342 -4.06 -20.41 13.24
CA ILE A 342 -4.30 -19.02 13.62
C ILE A 342 -3.70 -18.78 15.00
N PHE A 343 -3.24 -17.56 15.30
CA PHE A 343 -2.86 -17.16 16.65
C PHE A 343 -3.93 -16.26 17.28
N HIS A 344 -4.15 -16.41 18.58
CA HIS A 344 -5.10 -15.61 19.36
C HIS A 344 -4.43 -14.30 19.81
N ALA A 345 -4.97 -13.15 19.39
CA ALA A 345 -4.36 -11.84 19.60
C ALA A 345 -4.91 -11.10 20.85
N ASP A 346 -5.90 -11.67 21.55
CA ASP A 346 -6.53 -11.05 22.73
C ASP A 346 -6.63 -12.01 23.93
N LEU A 347 -5.55 -12.74 24.23
CA LEU A 347 -5.46 -13.62 25.41
C LEU A 347 -5.27 -12.85 26.73
N HIS A 348 -6.08 -11.83 27.01
CA HIS A 348 -6.11 -11.20 28.34
C HIS A 348 -6.79 -12.10 29.37
N THR A 349 -6.70 -11.74 30.65
CA THR A 349 -7.11 -12.58 31.80
C THR A 349 -8.60 -12.96 31.84
N GLY A 350 -9.45 -12.31 31.04
CA GLY A 350 -10.87 -12.68 30.87
C GLY A 350 -11.12 -13.72 29.78
N ASN A 351 -10.20 -13.87 28.81
CA ASN A 351 -10.30 -14.77 27.67
C ASN A 351 -9.58 -16.12 27.89
N MET A 352 -9.11 -16.34 29.12
CA MET A 352 -8.50 -17.59 29.58
C MET A 352 -9.23 -18.07 30.83
N ILE A 353 -9.69 -19.33 30.82
CA ILE A 353 -10.39 -19.97 31.95
C ILE A 353 -9.61 -21.22 32.38
N ALA A 354 -9.26 -21.31 33.66
CA ALA A 354 -8.72 -22.53 34.25
C ALA A 354 -9.84 -23.56 34.44
N ILE A 355 -9.69 -24.73 33.81
CA ILE A 355 -10.68 -25.83 33.83
C ILE A 355 -10.03 -27.11 34.35
N ARG A 356 -10.86 -28.07 34.79
CA ARG A 356 -10.40 -29.44 35.07
C ARG A 356 -10.56 -30.31 33.82
N GLY A 357 -9.46 -30.90 33.38
CA GLY A 357 -9.39 -31.85 32.27
C GLY A 357 -9.93 -33.23 32.63
N PRO A 358 -10.06 -34.14 31.65
CA PRO A 358 -10.68 -35.46 31.85
C PRO A 358 -9.95 -36.39 32.84
N ALA A 359 -8.67 -36.14 33.14
CA ALA A 359 -7.90 -36.88 34.14
C ALA A 359 -7.76 -36.12 35.47
N GLY A 360 -8.48 -35.01 35.65
CA GLY A 360 -8.46 -34.16 36.83
C GLY A 360 -7.34 -33.12 36.85
N GLU A 361 -6.50 -33.07 35.82
CA GLU A 361 -5.44 -32.08 35.66
C GLU A 361 -6.01 -30.69 35.35
N CYS A 362 -5.31 -29.61 35.72
CA CYS A 362 -5.67 -28.27 35.29
C CYS A 362 -5.29 -28.07 33.81
N GLN A 363 -6.25 -27.67 32.99
CA GLN A 363 -6.06 -27.22 31.61
C GLN A 363 -6.53 -25.77 31.49
N VAL A 364 -6.23 -25.09 30.37
CA VAL A 364 -6.76 -23.75 30.08
C VAL A 364 -7.69 -23.80 28.88
N ALA A 365 -8.89 -23.24 29.00
CA ALA A 365 -9.74 -22.96 27.86
C ALA A 365 -9.45 -21.54 27.33
N PHE A 366 -9.36 -21.40 26.01
CA PHE A 366 -9.38 -20.11 25.31
C PHE A 366 -10.79 -19.82 24.79
N ILE A 367 -11.21 -18.56 24.88
CA ILE A 367 -12.52 -18.05 24.40
C ILE A 367 -12.35 -16.67 23.74
N ASP A 368 -13.39 -16.20 23.04
CA ASP A 368 -13.45 -14.88 22.36
C ASP A 368 -12.44 -14.72 21.19
N PHE A 369 -12.50 -15.67 20.25
CA PHE A 369 -11.70 -15.72 19.02
C PHE A 369 -12.05 -14.63 17.98
N GLY A 370 -12.73 -13.55 18.38
CA GLY A 370 -13.03 -12.40 17.52
C GLY A 370 -11.78 -11.62 17.09
N CYS A 371 -10.65 -11.81 17.79
CA CYS A 371 -9.39 -11.15 17.51
C CYS A 371 -8.25 -12.17 17.33
N CYS A 372 -8.13 -12.68 16.10
CA CYS A 372 -7.10 -13.63 15.67
C CYS A 372 -6.31 -13.13 14.46
N GLY A 373 -5.16 -13.74 14.20
CA GLY A 373 -4.32 -13.48 13.02
C GLY A 373 -3.67 -14.74 12.46
N ARG A 374 -3.11 -14.64 11.25
CA ARG A 374 -2.25 -15.65 10.61
C ARG A 374 -0.98 -14.95 10.14
N LEU A 375 0.20 -15.42 10.52
CA LEU A 375 1.46 -14.85 10.02
C LEU A 375 1.84 -15.47 8.66
N PRO A 376 2.04 -14.66 7.60
CA PRO A 376 2.57 -15.14 6.32
C PRO A 376 3.90 -15.88 6.46
N ALA A 377 4.14 -16.88 5.62
CA ALA A 377 5.33 -17.73 5.69
C ALA A 377 6.67 -16.95 5.74
N PRO A 378 6.87 -15.84 5.01
CA PRO A 378 8.12 -15.08 5.10
C PRO A 378 8.30 -14.33 6.44
N LEU A 379 7.23 -13.85 7.09
CA LEU A 379 7.33 -13.29 8.45
C LEU A 379 7.74 -14.37 9.45
N ARG A 380 7.22 -15.60 9.32
CA ARG A 380 7.64 -16.72 10.18
C ARG A 380 9.13 -17.05 9.97
N GLY A 381 9.62 -17.01 8.73
CA GLY A 381 11.05 -17.13 8.41
C GLY A 381 11.90 -16.00 8.99
N THR A 382 11.37 -14.78 8.96
CA THR A 382 12.00 -13.58 9.54
C THR A 382 12.13 -13.68 11.05
N LEU A 383 11.08 -14.12 11.75
CA LEU A 383 11.14 -14.41 13.18
C LEU A 383 12.18 -15.50 13.49
N LEU A 384 12.29 -16.55 12.67
CA LEU A 384 13.34 -17.58 12.80
C LEU A 384 14.77 -17.03 12.58
N MET A 385 14.95 -16.05 11.69
CA MET A 385 16.26 -15.40 11.44
C MET A 385 16.64 -14.44 12.57
N GLN A 386 15.75 -13.49 12.88
CA GLN A 386 15.88 -12.53 13.99
C GLN A 386 16.18 -13.21 15.32
N ALA A 387 15.63 -14.40 15.51
CA ALA A 387 15.89 -15.24 16.66
C ALA A 387 17.31 -15.75 16.75
N SER A 388 17.75 -16.36 15.65
CA SER A 388 19.06 -16.97 15.55
C SER A 388 20.16 -15.92 15.73
N ALA A 389 19.88 -14.63 15.49
CA ALA A 389 20.77 -13.51 15.81
C ALA A 389 21.17 -13.46 17.31
N PHE A 390 20.27 -13.79 18.22
CA PHE A 390 20.51 -13.80 19.68
C PHE A 390 20.92 -15.19 20.21
N ALA A 391 21.19 -16.17 19.34
CA ALA A 391 21.58 -17.53 19.71
C ALA A 391 22.99 -17.63 20.33
N GLY A 392 23.88 -16.66 20.05
CA GLY A 392 25.27 -16.65 20.49
C GLY A 392 25.54 -15.68 21.63
N ALA A 393 26.76 -15.71 22.19
CA ALA A 393 27.16 -14.82 23.28
C ALA A 393 27.02 -13.33 22.91
N ARG A 394 27.39 -12.94 21.69
CA ARG A 394 27.16 -11.58 21.18
C ARG A 394 25.91 -11.57 20.30
N PRO A 395 24.92 -10.68 20.56
CA PRO A 395 23.81 -10.44 19.66
C PRO A 395 24.28 -10.00 18.27
N ASP A 396 23.83 -10.72 17.24
CA ASP A 396 24.11 -10.41 15.85
C ASP A 396 23.09 -9.40 15.31
N VAL A 397 23.26 -8.12 15.70
CA VAL A 397 22.33 -7.04 15.29
C VAL A 397 22.21 -6.95 13.76
N ARG A 398 23.25 -7.32 13.02
CA ARG A 398 23.21 -7.40 11.56
C ARG A 398 22.25 -8.49 11.10
N GLN A 399 22.37 -9.72 11.61
CA GLN A 399 21.42 -10.81 11.27
C GLN A 399 19.97 -10.52 11.72
N PHE A 400 19.77 -9.75 12.79
CA PHE A 400 18.43 -9.26 13.16
C PHE A 400 17.84 -8.34 12.08
N CYS A 401 18.66 -7.48 11.48
CA CYS A 401 18.27 -6.60 10.38
C CYS A 401 18.12 -7.36 9.04
N GLU A 402 18.96 -8.36 8.77
CA GLU A 402 18.79 -9.31 7.65
C GLU A 402 17.46 -10.08 7.74
N GLY A 403 16.91 -10.27 8.94
CA GLY A 403 15.56 -10.80 9.10
C GLY A 403 14.51 -9.92 8.44
N PHE A 404 14.58 -8.59 8.61
CA PHE A 404 13.67 -7.67 7.91
C PHE A 404 13.93 -7.68 6.40
N ALA A 405 15.19 -7.73 5.96
CA ALA A 405 15.56 -7.89 4.55
C ALA A 405 14.89 -9.13 3.91
N HIS A 406 15.00 -10.28 4.57
CA HIS A 406 14.32 -11.53 4.19
C HIS A 406 12.78 -11.41 4.11
N ALA A 407 12.16 -10.58 4.95
CA ALA A 407 10.73 -10.28 4.89
C ALA A 407 10.39 -9.46 3.63
N LEU A 408 11.13 -8.37 3.42
CA LEU A 408 10.93 -7.42 2.31
C LEU A 408 11.12 -8.10 0.92
N GLN A 409 12.02 -9.09 0.81
CA GLN A 409 12.17 -9.92 -0.39
C GLN A 409 10.89 -10.65 -0.83
N ARG A 410 9.92 -10.82 0.07
CA ARG A 410 8.81 -11.80 -0.10
C ARG A 410 7.43 -11.26 0.29
N ILE A 411 7.36 -10.05 0.85
CA ILE A 411 6.14 -9.37 1.27
C ILE A 411 6.31 -7.88 0.91
N PRO A 412 6.01 -7.47 -0.34
CA PRO A 412 6.22 -6.10 -0.83
C PRO A 412 5.46 -5.01 -0.03
N GLU A 413 4.42 -5.42 0.70
CA GLU A 413 3.62 -4.58 1.58
C GLU A 413 4.42 -4.05 2.80
N LEU A 414 5.57 -4.67 3.11
CA LEU A 414 6.48 -4.23 4.17
C LEU A 414 7.44 -3.12 3.72
N GLY A 415 7.47 -2.78 2.44
CA GLY A 415 8.56 -2.03 1.80
C GLY A 415 9.39 -2.93 0.87
N ARG A 416 10.58 -2.47 0.47
CA ARG A 416 11.42 -3.15 -0.53
C ARG A 416 12.81 -3.41 0.06
N GLU A 417 13.38 -4.59 -0.16
CA GLU A 417 14.73 -4.91 0.36
C GLU A 417 15.78 -3.96 -0.21
N GLU A 418 15.61 -3.53 -1.46
CA GLU A 418 16.47 -2.56 -2.15
C GLU A 418 16.45 -1.14 -1.54
N ASP A 419 15.53 -0.81 -0.62
CA ASP A 419 15.60 0.42 0.21
C ASP A 419 16.38 0.20 1.52
N LEU A 420 16.54 -1.05 1.95
CA LEU A 420 17.06 -1.38 3.26
C LEU A 420 18.59 -1.55 3.21
N ASP A 421 19.30 -0.48 3.54
CA ASP A 421 20.68 -0.60 4.00
C ASP A 421 20.67 -1.32 5.37
N VAL A 422 20.91 -2.63 5.33
CA VAL A 422 20.92 -3.53 6.50
C VAL A 422 21.99 -3.13 7.51
N ASP A 423 23.10 -2.55 7.07
CA ASP A 423 24.22 -2.17 7.93
C ASP A 423 23.97 -0.80 8.58
N ALA A 424 23.40 0.16 7.85
CA ALA A 424 22.92 1.43 8.42
C ALA A 424 21.71 1.24 9.36
N LEU A 425 20.76 0.35 9.03
CA LEU A 425 19.71 -0.06 9.96
C LEU A 425 20.36 -0.70 11.19
N ALA A 426 21.33 -1.60 11.04
CA ALA A 426 21.99 -2.23 12.19
C ALA A 426 22.71 -1.21 13.09
N ASP A 427 23.25 -0.11 12.57
CA ASP A 427 23.82 0.98 13.38
C ASP A 427 22.76 1.81 14.11
N ASP A 428 21.71 2.25 13.43
CA ASP A 428 20.60 3.02 14.04
C ASP A 428 19.78 2.17 15.03
N MET A 429 19.73 0.85 14.79
CA MET A 429 19.06 -0.14 15.62
C MET A 429 19.92 -0.57 16.83
N LYS A 430 21.26 -0.50 16.80
CA LYS A 430 22.14 -0.82 17.96
C LYS A 430 21.78 -0.10 19.28
N PRO A 431 21.48 1.21 19.34
CA PRO A 431 21.11 1.87 20.60
C PRO A 431 19.70 1.51 21.08
N VAL A 432 18.73 1.32 20.16
CA VAL A 432 17.41 0.76 20.50
C VAL A 432 17.58 -0.67 21.03
N LEU A 433 18.44 -1.45 20.37
CA LEU A 433 19.03 -2.73 20.77
C LEU A 433 20.13 -2.63 21.86
N GLN A 434 20.08 -1.56 22.66
CA GLN A 434 20.69 -1.47 24.00
C GLN A 434 19.68 -1.06 25.09
N ARG A 435 18.57 -0.39 24.74
CA ARG A 435 17.52 0.06 25.68
C ARG A 435 16.49 -1.01 26.10
N LEU A 436 15.77 -1.69 25.20
CA LEU A 436 14.72 -2.67 25.63
C LEU A 436 15.27 -3.80 26.52
N ARG A 437 16.56 -4.21 26.39
CA ARG A 437 17.15 -5.21 27.30
C ARG A 437 17.31 -4.76 28.75
N LEU A 438 17.39 -3.45 28.99
CA LEU A 438 17.41 -2.88 30.34
C LEU A 438 15.98 -2.79 30.93
N LEU A 439 14.97 -2.91 30.07
CA LEU A 439 13.54 -2.80 30.38
C LEU A 439 12.81 -4.15 30.19
N ASN A 440 13.57 -5.25 30.20
CA ASN A 440 13.11 -6.59 29.83
C ASN A 440 12.32 -7.25 30.98
N PRO A 441 10.99 -7.41 30.88
CA PRO A 441 10.15 -7.85 32.00
C PRO A 441 10.30 -9.34 32.38
N PHE A 442 11.15 -10.08 31.66
CA PHE A 442 11.50 -11.47 31.95
C PHE A 442 12.83 -11.59 32.70
N GLN A 443 13.52 -10.46 32.96
CA GLN A 443 14.82 -10.42 33.64
C GLN A 443 14.78 -9.44 34.83
N GLY A 444 14.48 -9.97 36.02
CA GLY A 444 14.30 -9.17 37.24
C GLY A 444 12.89 -8.60 37.37
N ASN A 445 12.72 -7.61 38.26
CA ASN A 445 11.41 -7.04 38.61
C ASN A 445 10.98 -5.89 37.67
N ALA A 446 11.30 -5.96 36.38
CA ALA A 446 10.89 -4.95 35.42
C ALA A 446 9.41 -5.11 35.05
N ASP A 447 8.64 -4.03 35.13
CA ASP A 447 7.19 -4.06 34.88
C ASP A 447 6.89 -4.26 33.38
N PRO A 448 6.15 -5.32 32.98
CA PRO A 448 5.75 -5.55 31.58
C PRO A 448 4.84 -4.45 31.02
N MET A 449 4.18 -3.67 31.87
CA MET A 449 3.32 -2.54 31.49
C MET A 449 4.06 -1.19 31.53
N SER A 450 5.36 -1.15 31.84
CA SER A 450 6.12 0.09 32.07
C SER A 450 6.07 1.06 30.87
N PRO A 451 5.80 2.37 31.09
CA PRO A 451 5.81 3.38 30.02
C PRO A 451 7.14 3.45 29.26
N GLU A 452 8.25 3.19 29.94
CA GLU A 452 9.59 3.19 29.36
C GLU A 452 9.75 2.11 28.28
N LEU A 453 9.27 0.89 28.53
CA LEU A 453 9.31 -0.21 27.57
C LEU A 453 8.52 0.15 26.31
N HIS A 454 7.32 0.70 26.48
CA HIS A 454 6.46 1.18 25.39
C HIS A 454 7.11 2.31 24.57
N MET A 455 7.80 3.24 25.22
CA MET A 455 8.49 4.35 24.55
C MET A 455 9.70 3.90 23.72
N GLU A 456 10.39 2.83 24.11
CA GLU A 456 11.46 2.23 23.31
C GLU A 456 10.93 1.32 22.18
N LEU A 457 9.77 0.68 22.35
CA LEU A 457 9.07 -0.03 21.26
C LEU A 457 8.62 0.95 20.17
N LEU A 458 8.06 2.11 20.57
CA LEU A 458 7.79 3.24 19.67
C LEU A 458 9.06 3.80 19.00
N ARG A 459 10.26 3.59 19.56
CA ARG A 459 11.53 3.95 18.89
C ARG A 459 11.98 2.88 17.90
N LEU A 460 11.82 1.60 18.22
CA LEU A 460 12.07 0.50 17.30
C LEU A 460 11.24 0.65 16.01
N GLN A 461 9.94 0.93 16.13
CA GLN A 461 9.08 1.21 14.97
C GLN A 461 9.56 2.44 14.17
N ARG A 462 9.91 3.55 14.85
CA ARG A 462 10.39 4.76 14.16
C ARG A 462 11.75 4.60 13.47
N VAL A 463 12.63 3.74 13.99
CA VAL A 463 13.87 3.36 13.29
C VAL A 463 13.54 2.50 12.06
N LEU A 464 12.71 1.47 12.21
CA LEU A 464 12.30 0.62 11.08
C LEU A 464 11.67 1.44 9.94
N CYS A 465 10.71 2.32 10.25
CA CYS A 465 10.06 3.16 9.23
C CYS A 465 11.00 4.23 8.63
N ARG A 466 12.05 4.67 9.34
CA ARG A 466 13.11 5.54 8.76
C ARG A 466 13.90 4.80 7.68
N HIS A 467 14.18 3.52 7.90
CA HIS A 467 14.90 2.63 6.97
C HIS A 467 13.94 1.89 6.01
N GLY A 468 12.80 2.50 5.67
CA GLY A 468 11.87 2.00 4.66
C GLY A 468 10.97 0.82 5.07
N VAL A 469 11.13 0.28 6.29
CA VAL A 469 10.39 -0.90 6.77
C VAL A 469 9.04 -0.48 7.39
N GLN A 470 7.95 -0.85 6.72
CA GLN A 470 6.59 -0.75 7.25
C GLN A 470 6.24 -1.99 8.05
N LEU A 471 5.48 -1.83 9.13
CA LEU A 471 5.01 -2.93 9.98
C LEU A 471 3.54 -3.25 9.67
N PRO A 472 3.18 -4.51 9.42
CA PRO A 472 1.83 -4.92 9.05
C PRO A 472 0.93 -5.03 10.29
N ARG A 473 -0.38 -5.08 10.08
CA ARG A 473 -1.38 -5.29 11.13
C ARG A 473 -1.07 -6.52 12.01
N GLU A 474 -0.59 -7.59 11.40
CA GLU A 474 -0.28 -8.86 12.06
C GLU A 474 0.89 -8.71 13.05
N PHE A 475 1.80 -7.75 12.85
CA PHE A 475 2.87 -7.43 13.78
C PHE A 475 2.36 -6.63 14.98
N ALA A 476 1.39 -5.73 14.79
CA ALA A 476 0.70 -5.06 15.89
C ALA A 476 -0.12 -6.05 16.75
N LEU A 477 -0.77 -7.04 16.12
CA LEU A 477 -1.42 -8.15 16.83
C LEU A 477 -0.41 -9.01 17.59
N LEU A 478 0.74 -9.33 16.98
CA LEU A 478 1.81 -10.10 17.63
C LEU A 478 2.42 -9.35 18.83
N MET A 479 2.63 -8.04 18.73
CA MET A 479 3.03 -7.18 19.84
C MET A 479 2.07 -7.29 21.02
N LYS A 480 0.76 -7.24 20.76
CA LYS A 480 -0.30 -7.38 21.78
C LYS A 480 -0.26 -8.75 22.47
N THR A 481 -0.13 -9.85 21.72
CA THR A 481 0.09 -11.19 22.29
C THR A 481 1.35 -11.24 23.16
N GLY A 482 2.44 -10.58 22.73
CA GLY A 482 3.70 -10.49 23.47
C GLY A 482 3.60 -9.73 24.81
N CYS A 483 2.78 -8.70 24.89
CA CYS A 483 2.49 -7.97 26.14
C CYS A 483 1.74 -8.84 27.16
N PHE A 484 0.68 -9.55 26.74
CA PHE A 484 -0.02 -10.48 27.63
C PHE A 484 0.88 -11.64 28.06
N GLY A 485 1.71 -12.19 27.15
CA GLY A 485 2.71 -13.20 27.50
C GLY A 485 3.68 -12.74 28.59
N ALA A 486 4.09 -11.47 28.58
CA ALA A 486 4.95 -10.88 29.61
C ALA A 486 4.22 -10.68 30.95
N LEU A 487 2.93 -10.28 30.92
CA LEU A 487 2.09 -10.23 32.11
C LEU A 487 1.95 -11.61 32.76
N TYR A 488 1.65 -12.66 32.00
CA TYR A 488 1.57 -14.01 32.56
C TYR A 488 2.93 -14.54 33.05
N PHE A 489 4.03 -14.18 32.39
CA PHE A 489 5.35 -14.58 32.85
C PHE A 489 5.70 -13.98 34.22
N SER A 490 5.29 -12.75 34.53
CA SER A 490 5.56 -12.15 35.84
C SER A 490 4.88 -12.93 36.98
N LEU A 491 3.68 -13.48 36.72
CA LEU A 491 2.87 -14.28 37.65
C LEU A 491 3.42 -15.70 37.93
N LEU A 492 4.33 -16.23 37.10
CA LEU A 492 4.91 -17.56 37.28
C LEU A 492 6.05 -17.56 38.33
N ASP A 493 6.21 -18.66 39.07
CA ASP A 493 7.40 -18.88 39.89
C ASP A 493 8.63 -19.19 39.02
N ASP A 494 9.82 -19.14 39.62
CA ASP A 494 11.09 -19.37 38.91
C ASP A 494 11.22 -20.77 38.28
N ALA A 495 10.57 -21.80 38.83
CA ALA A 495 10.58 -23.14 38.25
C ALA A 495 9.66 -23.20 37.02
N HIS A 496 8.46 -22.63 37.10
CA HIS A 496 7.52 -22.53 35.97
C HIS A 496 8.04 -21.60 34.87
N LYS A 497 8.69 -20.47 35.20
CA LYS A 497 9.44 -19.62 34.27
C LYS A 497 10.48 -20.42 33.48
N ARG A 498 11.30 -21.23 34.17
CA ARG A 498 12.27 -22.15 33.52
C ARG A 498 11.59 -23.25 32.70
N GLN A 499 10.44 -23.77 33.15
CA GLN A 499 9.69 -24.81 32.44
C GLN A 499 9.06 -24.28 31.14
N LEU A 500 8.51 -23.06 31.14
CA LEU A 500 7.96 -22.38 29.97
C LEU A 500 9.03 -22.16 28.91
N LEU A 501 10.16 -21.58 29.31
CA LEU A 501 11.32 -21.39 28.44
C LEU A 501 11.77 -22.74 27.82
N SER A 502 11.87 -23.80 28.61
CA SER A 502 12.19 -25.16 28.11
C SER A 502 11.15 -25.69 27.11
N LYS A 503 9.85 -25.52 27.36
CA LYS A 503 8.77 -25.94 26.44
C LYS A 503 8.79 -25.16 25.12
N LEU A 504 9.05 -23.84 25.16
CA LEU A 504 9.23 -23.02 23.97
C LEU A 504 10.45 -23.47 23.14
N LEU A 505 11.54 -23.85 23.79
CA LEU A 505 12.71 -24.44 23.14
C LEU A 505 12.37 -25.78 22.45
N VAL A 506 11.58 -26.65 23.08
CA VAL A 506 11.14 -27.93 22.47
C VAL A 506 10.14 -27.70 21.32
N ALA A 507 9.25 -26.72 21.45
CA ALA A 507 8.25 -26.38 20.43
C ALA A 507 8.88 -25.97 19.10
N GLY A 508 9.76 -24.96 19.10
CA GLY A 508 10.40 -24.53 17.84
C GLY A 508 11.44 -25.54 17.32
N ALA A 509 12.01 -26.42 18.17
CA ALA A 509 12.79 -27.57 17.69
C ALA A 509 11.91 -28.55 16.92
N SER A 510 10.70 -28.82 17.43
CA SER A 510 9.70 -29.66 16.79
C SER A 510 9.22 -29.04 15.48
N PHE A 511 9.08 -27.71 15.41
CA PHE A 511 8.79 -27.01 14.16
C PHE A 511 9.93 -27.16 13.13
N ALA A 512 11.19 -26.89 13.51
CA ALA A 512 12.34 -26.98 12.61
C ALA A 512 12.59 -28.42 12.11
N ALA A 513 12.28 -29.44 12.94
CA ALA A 513 12.29 -30.83 12.53
C ALA A 513 11.11 -31.21 11.62
N SER A 514 9.99 -30.50 11.70
CA SER A 514 8.82 -30.70 10.84
C SER A 514 8.94 -29.98 9.49
N HIS A 515 9.71 -28.87 9.44
CA HIS A 515 9.94 -28.04 8.25
C HIS A 515 11.44 -28.02 7.84
N PRO A 516 12.04 -29.17 7.48
CA PRO A 516 13.49 -29.30 7.32
C PRO A 516 14.07 -28.65 6.05
N LYS A 517 13.24 -28.14 5.13
CA LYS A 517 13.69 -27.31 4.00
C LYS A 517 13.93 -25.88 4.50
N ASP A 518 12.87 -25.25 4.99
CA ASP A 518 12.84 -23.89 5.52
C ASP A 518 13.91 -23.72 6.61
N ALA A 519 13.98 -24.65 7.55
CA ALA A 519 14.98 -24.64 8.63
C ALA A 519 16.44 -24.76 8.16
N ARG A 520 16.71 -25.28 6.95
CA ARG A 520 18.06 -25.29 6.35
C ARG A 520 18.35 -24.04 5.52
N GLN A 521 17.32 -23.36 5.01
CA GLN A 521 17.45 -22.15 4.22
C GLN A 521 17.60 -20.89 5.11
N LEU A 522 16.94 -20.88 6.27
CA LEU A 522 16.86 -19.74 7.18
C LEU A 522 17.94 -19.71 8.27
N LEU A 523 18.60 -20.83 8.54
CA LEU A 523 19.46 -21.01 9.72
C LEU A 523 20.80 -21.63 9.34
N ASN A 524 21.90 -21.03 9.79
CA ASN A 524 23.22 -21.57 9.53
C ASN A 524 23.44 -22.94 10.25
N PRO A 525 24.32 -23.82 9.74
CA PRO A 525 24.44 -25.19 10.25
C PRO A 525 24.80 -25.30 11.74
N ALA A 526 25.57 -24.35 12.28
CA ALA A 526 25.95 -24.33 13.70
C ALA A 526 24.75 -24.01 14.59
N LYS A 527 23.95 -23.00 14.21
CA LYS A 527 22.69 -22.67 14.91
C LYS A 527 21.69 -23.82 14.76
N LEU A 528 21.50 -24.38 13.57
CA LEU A 528 20.60 -25.53 13.34
C LEU A 528 21.01 -26.80 14.13
N ALA A 529 22.31 -27.09 14.26
CA ALA A 529 22.80 -28.19 15.10
C ALA A 529 22.53 -27.95 16.59
N VAL A 530 22.72 -26.71 17.06
CA VAL A 530 22.30 -26.27 18.39
C VAL A 530 20.80 -26.50 18.59
N LEU A 531 19.96 -26.09 17.63
CA LEU A 531 18.50 -26.24 17.71
C LEU A 531 18.08 -27.70 17.88
N LEU A 532 18.56 -28.58 16.99
CA LEU A 532 18.21 -30.00 16.98
C LEU A 532 18.81 -30.77 18.17
N SER A 533 19.78 -30.19 18.90
CA SER A 533 20.33 -30.79 20.12
C SER A 533 19.38 -30.75 21.34
N ALA A 534 18.36 -29.88 21.30
CA ALA A 534 17.33 -29.80 22.35
C ALA A 534 16.44 -31.05 22.37
N LEU A 535 16.03 -31.53 21.19
CA LEU A 535 15.22 -32.76 21.01
C LEU A 535 15.89 -34.04 21.55
N ARG A 536 17.20 -34.02 21.80
CA ARG A 536 17.96 -35.17 22.32
C ARG A 536 18.18 -35.14 23.83
N ARG A 537 17.81 -34.05 24.53
CA ARG A 537 18.17 -33.80 25.93
C ARG A 537 16.97 -33.27 26.72
N HIS A 538 15.92 -34.08 26.79
CA HIS A 538 14.63 -33.73 27.42
C HIS A 538 14.67 -33.53 28.95
N ASP A 539 15.72 -33.97 29.66
CA ASP A 539 15.59 -34.26 31.10
C ASP A 539 16.86 -34.04 31.96
N ARG A 540 17.53 -32.87 31.83
CA ARG A 540 18.53 -32.40 32.82
C ARG A 540 18.49 -30.88 33.00
N SER A 541 18.84 -30.43 34.21
CA SER A 541 18.85 -29.03 34.64
C SER A 541 19.79 -28.17 33.77
N PHE A 542 19.21 -27.17 33.10
CA PHE A 542 19.80 -26.47 31.95
C PHE A 542 20.87 -25.41 32.28
N ALA A 543 21.53 -25.51 33.44
CA ALA A 543 22.42 -24.47 33.97
C ALA A 543 23.83 -24.43 33.36
N ALA A 544 24.20 -25.41 32.52
CA ALA A 544 25.59 -25.65 32.10
C ALA A 544 25.82 -25.73 30.58
N CYS A 545 24.87 -25.27 29.75
CA CYS A 545 25.03 -25.23 28.29
C CYS A 545 24.91 -23.78 27.79
N SER A 546 25.98 -23.26 27.19
CA SER A 546 26.09 -21.92 26.56
C SER A 546 25.31 -21.79 25.24
N VAL A 547 24.17 -22.45 25.17
CA VAL A 547 23.42 -22.83 23.95
C VAL A 547 21.93 -22.45 24.07
N THR A 548 21.57 -21.82 25.18
CA THR A 548 20.21 -21.65 25.71
C THR A 548 19.19 -20.94 24.81
N PRO A 549 19.50 -19.85 24.07
CA PRO A 549 18.43 -19.04 23.46
C PRO A 549 17.83 -19.61 22.18
N ALA A 550 18.62 -20.33 21.38
CA ALA A 550 18.57 -20.24 19.92
C ALA A 550 17.23 -20.58 19.22
N ILE A 551 16.42 -21.50 19.77
CA ILE A 551 15.03 -21.72 19.31
C ILE A 551 14.04 -20.81 20.01
N MET A 552 14.18 -20.57 21.32
CA MET A 552 13.18 -19.80 22.07
C MET A 552 12.95 -18.45 21.41
N VAL A 553 14.03 -17.80 20.97
CA VAL A 553 13.94 -16.52 20.28
C VAL A 553 13.12 -16.60 18.97
N ALA A 554 12.94 -17.78 18.34
CA ALA A 554 12.16 -17.94 17.11
C ALA A 554 10.71 -17.52 17.32
N LEU A 555 10.13 -17.99 18.42
CA LEU A 555 8.76 -17.68 18.85
C LEU A 555 8.64 -16.27 19.45
N TRP A 556 9.75 -15.52 19.51
CA TRP A 556 9.99 -14.56 20.61
C TRP A 556 10.99 -13.45 20.22
N SER A 557 11.14 -13.17 18.91
CA SER A 557 12.09 -12.19 18.36
C SER A 557 11.75 -10.73 18.67
N LEU A 558 10.64 -10.52 19.36
CA LEU A 558 10.24 -9.25 19.95
C LEU A 558 10.70 -9.07 21.42
N GLN A 559 11.45 -10.02 22.02
CA GLN A 559 11.55 -10.07 23.50
C GLN A 559 12.89 -10.49 24.16
N HIS A 560 13.87 -11.08 23.45
CA HIS A 560 15.23 -11.37 23.97
C HIS A 560 16.30 -11.25 22.86
N TRP A 561 17.45 -10.54 22.97
CA TRP A 561 18.06 -9.68 24.01
C TRP A 561 18.74 -10.31 25.27
N TRP A 562 19.99 -9.88 25.54
CA TRP A 562 21.05 -10.51 26.39
C TRP A 562 21.53 -11.89 25.84
N HIS A 563 22.76 -12.38 26.06
CA HIS A 563 23.74 -12.05 27.12
C HIS A 563 25.22 -12.29 26.70
N GLY A 564 26.09 -11.27 26.78
CA GLY A 564 27.55 -11.43 26.51
C GLY A 564 28.43 -10.18 26.64
N ILE A 565 28.37 -9.57 27.82
CA ILE A 565 29.42 -8.89 28.63
C ILE A 565 30.71 -8.32 27.96
N TYR A 566 31.09 -7.12 28.42
CA TYR A 566 32.42 -6.49 28.31
C TYR A 566 33.62 -7.45 28.47
N SER A 567 34.57 -7.45 27.53
CA SER A 567 35.98 -7.89 27.72
C SER A 567 36.90 -7.36 26.61
N HIS A 568 38.16 -7.10 26.95
CA HIS A 568 39.20 -6.35 26.22
C HIS A 568 39.62 -6.78 24.80
N LEU A 569 39.90 -5.76 23.97
CA LEU A 569 41.12 -5.48 23.15
C LEU A 569 41.76 -6.50 22.15
N ALA A 570 42.26 -5.91 21.04
CA ALA A 570 43.54 -6.18 20.33
C ALA A 570 43.62 -7.01 19.00
N VAL A 571 44.03 -6.30 17.93
CA VAL A 571 45.19 -6.59 17.01
C VAL A 571 45.03 -7.47 15.72
N MET A 572 45.33 -6.83 14.54
CA MET A 572 45.90 -7.34 13.23
C MET A 572 45.11 -8.33 12.32
N SER A 573 45.35 -8.50 11.00
CA SER A 573 45.96 -7.67 9.89
C SER A 573 45.89 -8.37 8.49
N GLU A 574 45.88 -7.61 7.37
CA GLU A 574 46.39 -7.97 5.99
C GLU A 574 45.80 -9.18 5.20
N GLU A 575 46.10 -9.47 3.91
CA GLU A 575 46.03 -8.67 2.64
C GLU A 575 45.98 -9.60 1.36
N LYS A 576 45.32 -9.16 0.24
CA LYS A 576 45.44 -9.51 -1.23
C LYS A 576 45.61 -10.97 -1.79
N VAL A 577 45.13 -11.18 -3.04
CA VAL A 577 45.77 -11.92 -4.20
C VAL A 577 44.93 -11.79 -5.51
N HIS A 578 45.45 -12.12 -6.72
CA HIS A 578 44.89 -11.76 -8.07
C HIS A 578 44.70 -12.90 -9.11
N ARG A 579 43.76 -12.67 -10.07
CA ARG A 579 43.61 -13.03 -11.53
C ARG A 579 44.48 -14.12 -12.22
N PHE A 580 43.90 -14.85 -13.21
CA PHE A 580 44.35 -14.95 -14.64
C PHE A 580 43.37 -15.76 -15.57
N ALA A 581 43.65 -15.87 -16.90
CA ALA A 581 42.91 -16.60 -17.97
C ALA A 581 43.87 -16.90 -19.19
N ALA A 582 43.57 -17.43 -20.41
CA ALA A 582 42.34 -17.78 -21.19
C ALA A 582 42.68 -18.79 -22.37
N LEU A 583 41.86 -18.85 -23.45
CA LEU A 583 42.02 -19.57 -24.78
C LEU A 583 41.71 -21.10 -24.80
N GLY A 584 41.25 -21.77 -25.90
CA GLY A 584 40.73 -21.36 -27.23
C GLY A 584 40.82 -22.49 -28.31
N GLY A 585 39.88 -22.63 -29.28
CA GLY A 585 39.99 -23.55 -30.47
C GLY A 585 38.68 -24.06 -31.12
N GLU A 586 38.68 -24.40 -32.43
CA GLU A 586 37.47 -24.65 -33.26
C GLU A 586 37.50 -25.87 -34.24
N THR A 587 36.30 -26.19 -34.77
CA THR A 587 35.89 -26.69 -36.13
C THR A 587 35.31 -28.14 -36.23
N PRO A 588 34.56 -28.53 -37.30
CA PRO A 588 33.13 -28.20 -37.45
C PRO A 588 32.20 -29.35 -37.95
N ALA A 589 30.88 -29.28 -37.66
CA ALA A 589 29.82 -29.99 -38.39
C ALA A 589 28.45 -29.28 -38.26
N ALA A 590 27.57 -29.43 -39.26
CA ALA A 590 26.21 -28.84 -39.36
C ALA A 590 25.22 -29.47 -38.34
N PRO A 591 24.03 -28.87 -38.01
CA PRO A 591 23.22 -27.98 -38.87
C PRO A 591 22.44 -26.81 -38.21
N CYS A 592 21.77 -26.01 -39.05
CA CYS A 592 20.53 -25.24 -38.77
C CYS A 592 20.39 -24.47 -37.43
N ARG A 593 21.46 -23.82 -36.97
CA ARG A 593 21.41 -22.71 -36.00
C ARG A 593 22.55 -21.74 -36.29
N ASP A 594 22.30 -20.70 -37.08
CA ASP A 594 23.16 -19.51 -37.02
C ASP A 594 22.52 -18.23 -37.59
N ILE A 595 22.39 -17.21 -36.74
CA ILE A 595 22.18 -15.80 -37.14
C ILE A 595 23.38 -14.94 -36.67
N GLU A 596 24.15 -15.42 -35.69
CA GLU A 596 25.27 -14.69 -35.07
C GLU A 596 26.52 -14.68 -35.97
N GLY A 597 26.85 -15.81 -36.62
CA GLY A 597 27.95 -15.91 -37.58
C GLY A 597 27.77 -15.07 -38.85
N GLN A 598 26.54 -14.63 -39.16
CA GLN A 598 26.32 -13.67 -40.24
C GLN A 598 26.73 -12.23 -39.86
N LEU A 599 26.75 -11.89 -38.56
CA LEU A 599 27.23 -10.59 -38.08
C LEU A 599 28.76 -10.46 -38.24
N HIS A 600 29.52 -11.53 -37.96
CA HIS A 600 30.99 -11.50 -38.02
C HIS A 600 31.58 -11.48 -39.45
N THR A 601 30.81 -11.81 -40.49
CA THR A 601 31.32 -11.84 -41.88
C THR A 601 31.05 -10.56 -42.68
N GLY A 602 30.38 -9.56 -42.11
CA GLY A 602 30.20 -8.22 -42.70
C GLY A 602 29.40 -8.18 -44.02
N LYS A 603 28.62 -9.23 -44.32
CA LYS A 603 27.94 -9.41 -45.63
C LYS A 603 26.45 -9.02 -45.67
N LEU A 604 25.88 -8.55 -44.57
CA LEU A 604 24.51 -8.02 -44.55
C LEU A 604 24.49 -6.56 -45.01
N ARG A 605 23.92 -6.31 -46.20
CA ARG A 605 23.77 -4.96 -46.80
C ARG A 605 22.32 -4.49 -46.97
N ASP A 606 21.32 -5.32 -46.66
CA ASP A 606 19.91 -4.90 -46.73
C ASP A 606 19.42 -4.31 -45.39
N ARG A 607 19.06 -3.02 -45.45
CA ARG A 607 18.53 -2.25 -44.31
C ARG A 607 17.18 -2.77 -43.80
N LYS A 608 16.41 -3.53 -44.60
CA LYS A 608 15.16 -4.16 -44.15
C LYS A 608 15.39 -5.31 -43.18
N GLN A 609 16.44 -6.11 -43.35
CA GLN A 609 16.76 -7.21 -42.43
C GLN A 609 17.37 -6.73 -41.12
N TRP A 610 18.01 -5.55 -41.11
CA TRP A 610 18.57 -4.96 -39.89
C TRP A 610 17.51 -4.65 -38.81
N LYS A 611 16.26 -4.34 -39.22
CA LYS A 611 15.11 -4.19 -38.30
C LYS A 611 14.66 -5.50 -37.61
N LEU A 612 15.16 -6.66 -38.03
CA LEU A 612 14.78 -7.98 -37.48
C LEU A 612 15.83 -8.62 -36.57
N ALA A 613 17.05 -8.09 -36.53
CA ALA A 613 18.24 -8.84 -36.08
C ALA A 613 19.07 -8.15 -34.98
N VAL A 614 18.60 -7.04 -34.40
CA VAL A 614 19.39 -6.21 -33.47
C VAL A 614 18.55 -5.80 -32.25
N THR A 615 19.12 -5.99 -31.06
CA THR A 615 18.61 -5.57 -29.73
C THR A 615 17.29 -6.20 -29.26
N TYR A 616 17.30 -7.52 -29.04
CA TYR A 616 16.49 -8.09 -27.94
C TYR A 616 17.22 -7.83 -26.61
N TRP A 617 16.50 -7.30 -25.62
CA TRP A 617 16.98 -7.27 -24.23
C TRP A 617 17.02 -8.67 -23.61
N SER A 618 17.66 -8.83 -22.46
CA SER A 618 17.62 -10.08 -21.67
C SER A 618 16.21 -10.45 -21.17
N ASP A 619 15.29 -9.47 -21.10
CA ASP A 619 13.87 -9.69 -20.86
C ASP A 619 13.04 -9.84 -22.16
N GLY A 620 13.61 -9.54 -23.34
CA GLY A 620 12.94 -9.62 -24.64
C GLY A 620 12.24 -8.34 -25.12
N SER A 621 12.37 -7.20 -24.43
CA SER A 621 11.91 -5.88 -24.91
C SER A 621 12.81 -5.28 -26.02
N VAL A 622 12.47 -4.09 -26.53
CA VAL A 622 13.21 -3.32 -27.56
C VAL A 622 13.16 -1.81 -27.25
N PRO A 623 14.25 -1.02 -27.40
CA PRO A 623 14.21 0.43 -27.14
C PRO A 623 13.34 1.19 -28.16
N ALA A 624 12.16 1.63 -27.74
CA ALA A 624 11.12 2.17 -28.63
C ALA A 624 10.86 3.68 -28.47
N VAL A 625 10.43 4.31 -29.56
CA VAL A 625 9.87 5.67 -29.58
C VAL A 625 8.44 5.64 -30.12
N HIS A 626 7.51 6.15 -29.32
CA HIS A 626 6.08 6.26 -29.67
C HIS A 626 5.71 7.73 -29.92
N ALA A 627 4.65 8.02 -30.65
CA ALA A 627 4.13 9.39 -30.81
C ALA A 627 2.61 9.45 -30.76
N ALA A 628 2.05 10.38 -30.00
CA ALA A 628 0.60 10.61 -29.89
C ALA A 628 0.03 11.04 -31.25
N PHE A 629 -1.00 10.34 -31.74
CA PHE A 629 -1.56 10.50 -33.09
C PHE A 629 -3.08 10.60 -33.06
N TYR A 630 -3.62 11.66 -33.68
CA TYR A 630 -5.03 12.04 -33.57
C TYR A 630 -5.77 11.92 -34.90
N LEU A 631 -6.98 11.37 -34.83
CA LEU A 631 -7.79 10.91 -35.96
C LEU A 631 -9.08 11.72 -36.18
N TRP A 632 -9.28 12.80 -35.41
CA TRP A 632 -10.53 13.56 -35.36
C TRP A 632 -10.64 14.73 -36.36
N TYR A 633 -9.65 14.94 -37.21
CA TYR A 633 -9.63 16.06 -38.16
C TYR A 633 -10.46 15.74 -39.41
N GLY A 634 -11.25 16.69 -39.89
CA GLY A 634 -12.14 16.49 -41.04
C GLY A 634 -12.49 17.76 -41.80
N THR A 635 -12.80 17.61 -43.08
CA THR A 635 -13.08 18.72 -44.02
C THR A 635 -14.41 18.53 -44.75
N PRO A 636 -15.15 19.61 -45.11
CA PRO A 636 -16.39 19.50 -45.85
C PRO A 636 -16.29 18.72 -47.18
N GLN A 637 -15.10 18.62 -47.76
CA GLN A 637 -14.82 17.91 -49.01
C GLN A 637 -14.78 16.38 -48.87
N VAL A 638 -14.46 15.87 -47.66
CA VAL A 638 -14.29 14.43 -47.39
C VAL A 638 -15.32 13.93 -46.37
N ASP A 639 -15.60 14.74 -45.34
CA ASP A 639 -16.41 14.41 -44.17
C ASP A 639 -17.79 15.09 -44.18
N GLY A 640 -18.10 15.87 -45.22
CA GLY A 640 -19.35 16.63 -45.37
C GLY A 640 -19.49 17.86 -44.44
N LYS A 641 -18.72 17.93 -43.36
CA LYS A 641 -18.56 19.07 -42.44
C LYS A 641 -17.09 19.25 -42.03
N TRP A 642 -16.78 20.35 -41.36
CA TRP A 642 -15.55 20.40 -40.57
C TRP A 642 -15.65 19.44 -39.37
N LEU A 643 -14.53 18.86 -38.97
CA LEU A 643 -14.35 18.12 -37.72
C LEU A 643 -13.07 18.62 -37.05
N HIS A 644 -13.17 18.96 -35.76
CA HIS A 644 -12.13 19.52 -34.88
C HIS A 644 -11.48 20.85 -35.35
N TRP A 645 -11.31 21.12 -36.64
CA TRP A 645 -10.68 22.37 -37.11
C TRP A 645 -11.44 23.63 -36.70
N ASP A 646 -12.77 23.54 -36.64
CA ASP A 646 -13.75 24.57 -36.26
C ASP A 646 -14.12 24.56 -34.77
N HIS A 647 -13.26 23.97 -33.92
CA HIS A 647 -13.45 23.83 -32.47
C HIS A 647 -14.06 25.07 -31.78
N LYS A 648 -14.93 24.84 -30.79
CA LYS A 648 -15.45 25.89 -29.91
C LYS A 648 -14.37 26.41 -28.95
N VAL A 649 -14.40 27.69 -28.57
CA VAL A 649 -13.65 28.17 -27.40
C VAL A 649 -14.23 27.54 -26.14
N LEU A 650 -13.41 26.81 -25.38
CA LEU A 650 -13.86 26.02 -24.24
C LEU A 650 -14.21 26.88 -23.01
N PRO A 651 -15.24 26.50 -22.23
CA PRO A 651 -15.56 27.15 -20.98
C PRO A 651 -14.49 26.88 -19.92
N HIS A 652 -14.22 27.89 -19.09
CA HIS A 652 -13.55 27.70 -17.82
C HIS A 652 -14.56 27.25 -16.74
N TRP A 653 -14.10 26.46 -15.77
CA TRP A 653 -14.95 25.90 -14.71
C TRP A 653 -15.39 26.95 -13.67
N ASP A 654 -14.56 27.97 -13.44
CA ASP A 654 -14.95 29.18 -12.71
C ASP A 654 -15.61 30.18 -13.68
N LYS A 655 -16.87 30.53 -13.39
CA LYS A 655 -17.73 31.42 -14.18
C LYS A 655 -17.23 32.87 -14.21
N GLU A 656 -16.56 33.36 -13.17
CA GLU A 656 -16.01 34.72 -13.15
C GLU A 656 -14.79 34.85 -14.06
N VAL A 657 -14.04 33.76 -14.26
CA VAL A 657 -12.98 33.68 -15.28
C VAL A 657 -13.61 33.47 -16.65
N ASP A 658 -14.61 32.59 -16.77
CA ASP A 658 -15.23 32.26 -18.05
C ASP A 658 -15.89 33.45 -18.76
N ALA A 659 -16.57 34.31 -17.99
CA ALA A 659 -17.22 35.53 -18.47
C ALA A 659 -16.26 36.58 -19.06
N LYS A 660 -14.93 36.36 -18.99
CA LYS A 660 -13.90 37.23 -19.58
C LYS A 660 -13.51 36.83 -21.00
N TYR A 661 -14.05 35.72 -21.53
CA TYR A 661 -13.62 35.13 -22.81
C TYR A 661 -14.81 34.75 -23.70
N ASP A 662 -14.85 35.35 -24.89
CA ASP A 662 -15.89 35.12 -25.90
C ASP A 662 -16.03 33.64 -26.28
N LYS A 663 -17.27 33.19 -26.48
CA LYS A 663 -17.61 31.82 -26.87
C LYS A 663 -18.03 31.81 -28.34
N PHE A 664 -17.17 31.26 -29.19
CA PHE A 664 -17.40 31.12 -30.63
C PHE A 664 -16.70 29.87 -31.17
N ASN A 665 -17.08 29.46 -32.38
CA ASN A 665 -16.41 28.41 -33.14
C ASN A 665 -15.40 29.02 -34.11
N TRP A 666 -14.26 28.36 -34.29
CA TRP A 666 -13.27 28.76 -35.28
C TRP A 666 -13.80 28.58 -36.72
N SER A 667 -13.13 29.19 -37.71
CA SER A 667 -13.64 29.33 -39.08
C SER A 667 -12.62 28.85 -40.13
N PRO A 668 -12.45 27.52 -40.30
CA PRO A 668 -11.50 26.98 -41.28
C PRO A 668 -12.00 27.20 -42.73
N PRO A 669 -11.08 27.21 -43.72
CA PRO A 669 -9.65 26.99 -43.58
C PRO A 669 -8.86 28.25 -43.19
N ASP A 670 -9.49 29.44 -43.19
CA ASP A 670 -8.79 30.73 -42.99
C ASP A 670 -8.40 30.97 -41.52
N GLU A 671 -9.26 30.54 -40.58
CA GLU A 671 -9.00 30.64 -39.14
C GLU A 671 -9.34 29.36 -38.37
N PRO A 672 -8.56 28.27 -38.50
CA PRO A 672 -8.70 27.07 -37.68
C PRO A 672 -8.29 27.33 -36.22
N HIS A 673 -8.77 26.50 -35.28
CA HIS A 673 -8.46 26.61 -33.85
C HIS A 673 -6.95 26.50 -33.51
N ALA A 674 -6.13 25.89 -34.36
CA ALA A 674 -4.71 25.63 -34.09
C ALA A 674 -3.85 26.90 -33.93
N THR A 675 -2.84 26.87 -33.05
CA THR A 675 -1.88 27.99 -32.86
C THR A 675 -0.79 28.04 -33.93
N TYR A 676 -0.45 26.88 -34.50
CA TYR A 676 0.39 26.72 -35.69
C TYR A 676 -0.48 26.36 -36.90
N TYR A 677 -0.05 26.72 -38.12
CA TYR A 677 -0.82 26.38 -39.33
C TYR A 677 -0.19 25.17 -40.07
N PRO A 678 -0.95 24.09 -40.34
CA PRO A 678 -0.41 22.89 -40.99
C PRO A 678 0.18 23.16 -42.37
N GLN A 679 1.31 22.55 -42.71
CA GLN A 679 1.89 22.63 -44.06
C GLN A 679 0.92 22.09 -45.11
N ARG A 680 0.23 20.98 -44.78
CA ARG A 680 -0.85 20.37 -45.57
C ARG A 680 -2.10 21.27 -45.65
N GLY A 681 -2.25 22.24 -44.74
CA GLY A 681 -3.49 22.95 -44.46
C GLY A 681 -4.45 22.11 -43.59
N PRO A 682 -5.60 22.65 -43.16
CA PRO A 682 -6.65 21.86 -42.52
C PRO A 682 -7.06 20.68 -43.41
N TYR A 683 -6.77 19.46 -42.95
CA TYR A 683 -6.89 18.20 -43.69
C TYR A 683 -7.97 17.29 -43.09
N SER A 684 -8.28 16.17 -43.76
CA SER A 684 -9.10 15.11 -43.19
C SER A 684 -8.22 13.92 -42.79
N SER A 685 -8.45 13.37 -41.59
CA SER A 685 -7.87 12.09 -41.16
C SER A 685 -8.46 10.89 -41.92
N ARG A 686 -9.54 11.09 -42.70
CA ARG A 686 -10.11 10.11 -43.64
C ARG A 686 -9.42 10.11 -45.02
N ASP A 687 -8.57 11.09 -45.34
CA ASP A 687 -7.85 11.12 -46.62
C ASP A 687 -6.64 10.18 -46.61
N GLU A 688 -6.69 9.11 -47.41
CA GLU A 688 -5.64 8.09 -47.51
C GLU A 688 -4.26 8.65 -47.90
N LEU A 689 -4.22 9.75 -48.66
CA LEU A 689 -2.98 10.38 -49.10
C LEU A 689 -2.34 11.16 -47.95
N THR A 690 -3.13 11.96 -47.22
CA THR A 690 -2.73 12.60 -45.96
C THR A 690 -2.25 11.55 -44.98
N LEU A 691 -3.04 10.51 -44.70
CA LEU A 691 -2.73 9.48 -43.71
C LEU A 691 -1.46 8.69 -44.08
N SER A 692 -1.31 8.27 -45.35
CA SER A 692 -0.06 7.66 -45.85
C SER A 692 1.15 8.58 -45.64
N SER A 693 1.00 9.87 -45.96
CA SER A 693 2.08 10.86 -45.85
C SER A 693 2.45 11.17 -44.39
N GLN A 694 1.50 11.10 -43.46
CA GLN A 694 1.72 11.27 -42.03
C GLN A 694 2.45 10.05 -41.42
N PHE A 695 2.10 8.83 -41.83
CA PHE A 695 2.84 7.62 -41.43
C PHE A 695 4.25 7.55 -42.04
N GLU A 696 4.47 8.07 -43.25
CA GLU A 696 5.82 8.31 -43.76
C GLU A 696 6.61 9.33 -42.92
N ASP A 697 5.97 10.41 -42.44
CA ASP A 697 6.62 11.42 -41.59
C ASP A 697 7.05 10.83 -40.24
N LEU A 698 6.21 9.97 -39.62
CA LEU A 698 6.56 9.20 -38.42
C LEU A 698 7.79 8.29 -38.66
N TRP A 699 7.81 7.56 -39.78
CA TRP A 699 8.94 6.71 -40.15
C TRP A 699 10.22 7.52 -40.37
N LYS A 700 10.14 8.66 -41.06
CA LYS A 700 11.27 9.60 -41.27
C LYS A 700 11.76 10.20 -39.94
N ALA A 701 10.84 10.43 -38.99
CA ALA A 701 11.13 10.89 -37.63
C ALA A 701 11.69 9.80 -36.70
N GLY A 702 11.78 8.53 -37.15
CA GLY A 702 12.31 7.43 -36.33
C GLY A 702 11.35 6.93 -35.24
N VAL A 703 10.07 7.32 -35.31
CA VAL A 703 9.02 6.79 -34.46
C VAL A 703 8.72 5.35 -34.88
N ASP A 704 8.68 4.43 -33.91
CA ASP A 704 8.43 3.02 -34.16
C ASP A 704 6.93 2.70 -34.11
N SER A 705 6.15 3.43 -33.30
CA SER A 705 4.71 3.21 -33.15
C SER A 705 3.91 4.51 -33.00
N ALA A 706 2.80 4.62 -33.74
CA ALA A 706 1.77 5.63 -33.49
C ALA A 706 0.93 5.21 -32.28
N MET A 707 0.85 6.10 -31.29
CA MET A 707 -0.04 5.99 -30.13
C MET A 707 -1.36 6.68 -30.50
N CYS A 708 -2.30 5.90 -31.07
CA CYS A 708 -3.49 6.43 -31.73
C CYS A 708 -4.64 6.67 -30.73
N SER A 709 -5.12 7.91 -30.67
CA SER A 709 -6.29 8.34 -29.88
C SER A 709 -7.55 7.54 -30.27
N TRP A 710 -8.19 6.92 -29.28
CA TRP A 710 -9.34 6.03 -29.45
C TRP A 710 -10.45 6.33 -28.43
N TRP A 711 -11.61 6.78 -28.93
CA TRP A 711 -12.74 7.24 -28.13
C TRP A 711 -13.86 6.22 -27.93
N GLY A 712 -13.87 5.12 -28.67
CA GLY A 712 -14.87 4.06 -28.49
C GLY A 712 -15.57 3.63 -29.78
N ARG A 713 -15.91 2.34 -29.82
CA ARG A 713 -16.74 1.73 -30.86
C ARG A 713 -18.14 2.31 -30.94
N LYS A 714 -18.64 2.43 -32.16
CA LYS A 714 -19.82 3.20 -32.57
C LYS A 714 -21.18 2.58 -32.21
N ASP A 715 -21.23 1.28 -31.93
CA ASP A 715 -22.46 0.52 -31.62
C ASP A 715 -22.92 0.68 -30.15
N TRP A 716 -22.04 1.13 -29.25
CA TRP A 716 -22.40 1.36 -27.86
C TRP A 716 -23.34 2.57 -27.71
N THR A 717 -24.19 2.56 -26.67
CA THR A 717 -25.35 3.46 -26.50
C THR A 717 -25.05 4.96 -26.35
N GLY A 718 -24.66 5.62 -27.45
CA GLY A 718 -24.97 7.01 -27.76
C GLY A 718 -24.13 8.13 -27.13
N LYS A 719 -23.00 7.82 -26.46
CA LYS A 719 -22.12 8.84 -25.82
C LYS A 719 -20.61 8.51 -25.86
N ARG A 720 -20.12 7.90 -26.94
CA ARG A 720 -18.69 7.50 -27.10
C ARG A 720 -17.97 8.11 -28.31
N ASP A 721 -18.55 9.10 -28.96
CA ASP A 721 -17.76 9.98 -29.83
C ASP A 721 -16.99 10.98 -28.95
N ASP A 722 -15.90 11.54 -29.45
CA ASP A 722 -15.33 12.76 -28.85
C ASP A 722 -16.41 13.85 -28.84
N ALA A 723 -16.76 14.31 -27.64
CA ALA A 723 -17.84 15.27 -27.41
C ALA A 723 -17.53 16.69 -27.90
N ASP A 724 -16.28 16.99 -28.25
CA ASP A 724 -15.85 18.30 -28.73
C ASP A 724 -15.67 18.36 -30.26
N SER A 725 -15.23 17.29 -30.95
CA SER A 725 -15.20 17.22 -32.42
C SER A 725 -16.40 16.54 -33.08
N GLY A 726 -17.06 15.59 -32.41
CA GLY A 726 -18.09 14.74 -33.01
C GLY A 726 -17.55 13.87 -34.15
N ALA A 727 -16.32 13.37 -34.00
CA ALA A 727 -15.69 12.36 -34.86
C ALA A 727 -15.57 11.03 -34.10
N ASN A 728 -15.93 9.92 -34.76
CA ASN A 728 -15.67 8.59 -34.23
C ASN A 728 -14.32 8.07 -34.79
N THR A 729 -13.36 7.82 -33.90
CA THR A 729 -11.98 7.44 -34.29
C THR A 729 -11.85 5.97 -34.69
N ASP A 730 -12.76 5.11 -34.23
CA ASP A 730 -12.73 3.66 -34.41
C ASP A 730 -12.91 3.27 -35.90
N GLU A 731 -13.79 3.99 -36.61
CA GLU A 731 -14.01 3.84 -38.06
C GLU A 731 -12.72 3.94 -38.91
N LEU A 732 -11.67 4.59 -38.39
CA LEU A 732 -10.44 4.88 -39.13
C LEU A 732 -9.29 3.93 -38.78
N ILE A 733 -9.42 3.11 -37.73
CA ILE A 733 -8.40 2.16 -37.32
C ILE A 733 -7.96 1.20 -38.46
N PRO A 734 -8.86 0.66 -39.31
CA PRO A 734 -8.44 -0.15 -40.47
C PRO A 734 -7.52 0.61 -41.46
N SER A 735 -7.87 1.84 -41.82
CA SER A 735 -7.06 2.68 -42.73
C SER A 735 -5.73 3.10 -42.10
N VAL A 736 -5.72 3.35 -40.80
CA VAL A 736 -4.52 3.63 -39.99
C VAL A 736 -3.57 2.45 -39.98
N LEU A 737 -4.10 1.23 -39.78
CA LEU A 737 -3.32 -0.01 -39.74
C LEU A 737 -2.65 -0.32 -41.10
N GLU A 738 -3.35 -0.10 -42.22
CA GLU A 738 -2.77 -0.24 -43.56
C GLU A 738 -1.71 0.83 -43.86
N ALA A 739 -1.96 2.10 -43.50
CA ALA A 739 -0.98 3.17 -43.65
C ALA A 739 0.30 2.91 -42.83
N ALA A 740 0.15 2.43 -41.60
CA ALA A 740 1.24 2.04 -40.71
C ALA A 740 2.06 0.87 -41.28
N GLN A 741 1.38 -0.21 -41.70
CA GLN A 741 1.98 -1.37 -42.37
C GLN A 741 2.83 -0.95 -43.58
N LYS A 742 2.27 -0.11 -44.44
CA LYS A 742 2.90 0.41 -45.67
C LYS A 742 4.13 1.27 -45.38
N ALA A 743 4.13 2.04 -44.30
CA ALA A 743 5.28 2.85 -43.87
C ALA A 743 6.34 2.05 -43.07
N GLY A 744 5.99 0.89 -42.51
CA GLY A 744 6.87 0.14 -41.61
C GLY A 744 6.96 0.75 -40.21
N VAL A 745 5.84 1.29 -39.74
CA VAL A 745 5.55 1.85 -38.40
C VAL A 745 4.43 1.00 -37.79
N PHE A 746 4.38 0.89 -36.46
CA PHE A 746 3.35 0.13 -35.76
C PHE A 746 2.24 1.04 -35.18
N VAL A 747 1.22 0.43 -34.59
CA VAL A 747 0.08 1.09 -33.93
C VAL A 747 -0.06 0.55 -32.50
N SER A 748 -0.27 1.45 -31.55
CA SER A 748 -0.69 1.16 -30.16
C SER A 748 -1.86 2.06 -29.79
N PHE A 749 -2.75 1.61 -28.89
CA PHE A 749 -4.02 2.30 -28.65
C PHE A 749 -3.95 3.23 -27.43
N HIS A 750 -4.30 4.51 -27.63
CA HIS A 750 -4.44 5.52 -26.59
C HIS A 750 -5.92 5.62 -26.22
N ILE A 751 -6.28 5.04 -25.09
CA ILE A 751 -7.67 4.86 -24.63
C ILE A 751 -8.10 6.11 -23.88
N GLU A 752 -8.98 6.87 -24.51
CA GLU A 752 -9.40 8.21 -24.09
C GLU A 752 -10.51 8.18 -23.02
N PRO A 753 -10.78 9.28 -22.29
CA PRO A 753 -11.80 9.36 -21.25
C PRO A 753 -13.22 9.51 -21.82
N TYR A 754 -13.66 8.52 -22.58
CA TYR A 754 -14.99 8.51 -23.22
C TYR A 754 -16.16 8.36 -22.24
N GLY A 755 -17.35 8.76 -22.68
CA GLY A 755 -18.56 8.79 -21.86
C GLY A 755 -18.93 7.41 -21.32
N GLY A 756 -18.87 7.27 -19.99
CA GLY A 756 -19.20 6.03 -19.28
C GLY A 756 -18.08 5.00 -19.22
N ARG A 757 -16.82 5.38 -19.51
CA ARG A 757 -15.66 4.50 -19.34
C ARG A 757 -15.50 4.05 -17.89
N SER A 758 -15.48 2.74 -17.67
CA SER A 758 -15.14 2.05 -16.42
C SER A 758 -14.18 0.87 -16.71
N PRO A 759 -13.63 0.19 -15.69
CA PRO A 759 -12.84 -1.02 -15.91
C PRO A 759 -13.59 -2.09 -16.72
N GLN A 760 -14.88 -2.32 -16.41
CA GLN A 760 -15.68 -3.31 -17.12
C GLN A 760 -15.90 -2.92 -18.58
N THR A 761 -16.24 -1.66 -18.88
CA THR A 761 -16.40 -1.26 -20.30
C THR A 761 -15.07 -1.33 -21.04
N PHE A 762 -13.96 -1.01 -20.37
CA PHE A 762 -12.63 -1.19 -20.93
C PHE A 762 -12.35 -2.66 -21.26
N LEU A 763 -12.78 -3.62 -20.44
CA LEU A 763 -12.67 -5.06 -20.77
C LEU A 763 -13.47 -5.42 -22.03
N ASP A 764 -14.69 -4.90 -22.18
CA ASP A 764 -15.54 -5.12 -23.35
C ASP A 764 -14.95 -4.49 -24.63
N ASP A 765 -14.30 -3.33 -24.49
CA ASP A 765 -13.63 -2.59 -25.56
C ASP A 765 -12.25 -3.17 -25.93
N LEU A 766 -11.49 -3.67 -24.94
CA LEU A 766 -10.27 -4.44 -25.12
C LEU A 766 -10.56 -5.74 -25.86
N THR A 767 -11.64 -6.44 -25.49
CA THR A 767 -12.12 -7.64 -26.17
C THR A 767 -12.45 -7.36 -27.64
N TYR A 768 -13.04 -6.21 -27.93
CA TYR A 768 -13.31 -5.75 -29.30
C TYR A 768 -12.02 -5.47 -30.07
N ILE A 769 -11.14 -4.61 -29.55
CA ILE A 769 -9.88 -4.21 -30.19
C ILE A 769 -8.98 -5.41 -30.49
N VAL A 770 -8.84 -6.36 -29.55
CA VAL A 770 -8.00 -7.55 -29.73
C VAL A 770 -8.58 -8.50 -30.80
N ARG A 771 -9.91 -8.58 -30.95
CA ARG A 771 -10.56 -9.45 -31.94
C ARG A 771 -10.55 -8.88 -33.34
N GLU A 772 -10.92 -7.61 -33.51
CA GLU A 772 -10.98 -6.97 -34.83
C GLU A 772 -9.58 -6.60 -35.36
N TYR A 773 -8.70 -6.10 -34.48
CA TYR A 773 -7.42 -5.49 -34.90
C TYR A 773 -6.19 -6.26 -34.43
N GLY A 774 -6.29 -7.07 -33.37
CA GLY A 774 -5.14 -7.71 -32.73
C GLY A 774 -4.33 -8.65 -33.64
N SER A 775 -4.95 -9.27 -34.64
CA SER A 775 -4.24 -10.11 -35.63
C SER A 775 -3.47 -9.32 -36.69
N HIS A 776 -3.66 -8.00 -36.79
CA HIS A 776 -3.03 -7.19 -37.82
C HIS A 776 -1.52 -7.00 -37.56
N PRO A 777 -0.63 -7.21 -38.53
CA PRO A 777 0.82 -7.22 -38.30
C PRO A 777 1.42 -5.81 -38.02
N ALA A 778 0.64 -4.74 -38.22
CA ALA A 778 1.01 -3.38 -37.78
C ALA A 778 0.74 -3.10 -36.29
N ILE A 779 0.14 -4.02 -35.52
CA ILE A 779 -0.01 -3.83 -34.07
C ILE A 779 1.37 -3.91 -33.38
N TRP A 780 1.68 -2.92 -32.54
CA TRP A 780 2.87 -2.95 -31.68
C TRP A 780 2.75 -4.10 -30.68
N ARG A 781 3.82 -4.88 -30.54
CA ARG A 781 3.84 -6.08 -29.70
C ARG A 781 5.11 -6.12 -28.86
N GLU A 782 4.92 -6.01 -27.55
CA GLU A 782 5.95 -5.75 -26.57
C GLU A 782 6.47 -7.02 -25.90
N GLY A 783 7.78 -7.01 -25.60
CA GLY A 783 8.44 -8.06 -24.83
C GLY A 783 8.44 -9.46 -25.49
N PRO A 784 8.84 -10.50 -24.73
CA PRO A 784 9.09 -11.84 -25.25
C PRO A 784 7.77 -12.59 -25.55
N LYS A 785 6.70 -12.20 -24.84
CA LYS A 785 5.32 -12.65 -25.05
C LYS A 785 4.64 -11.97 -26.24
N LYS A 786 5.22 -10.88 -26.79
CA LYS A 786 4.67 -10.09 -27.92
C LYS A 786 3.27 -9.54 -27.64
N LEU A 787 3.06 -8.95 -26.46
CA LEU A 787 1.75 -8.46 -26.00
C LEU A 787 1.39 -7.09 -26.62
N PRO A 788 0.12 -6.85 -27.00
CA PRO A 788 -0.33 -5.53 -27.44
C PRO A 788 -0.15 -4.46 -26.35
N LEU A 789 0.12 -3.21 -26.76
CA LEU A 789 0.36 -2.08 -25.86
C LEU A 789 -0.81 -1.08 -25.84
N PHE A 790 -1.27 -0.76 -24.63
CA PHE A 790 -2.39 0.13 -24.36
C PHE A 790 -1.97 1.26 -23.41
N TRP A 791 -2.34 2.49 -23.75
CA TRP A 791 -2.05 3.70 -23.00
C TRP A 791 -3.37 4.27 -22.48
N LEU A 792 -3.59 4.26 -21.17
CA LEU A 792 -4.87 4.66 -20.58
C LEU A 792 -4.77 6.09 -20.02
N TYR A 793 -5.37 7.04 -20.75
CA TYR A 793 -5.35 8.45 -20.39
C TYR A 793 -6.32 8.77 -19.26
N ASP A 794 -5.93 9.65 -18.35
CA ASP A 794 -6.75 10.19 -17.24
C ASP A 794 -7.40 9.16 -16.29
N VAL A 795 -6.90 7.91 -16.24
CA VAL A 795 -7.41 6.87 -15.33
C VAL A 795 -6.92 7.05 -13.89
N SER A 796 -5.69 7.54 -13.70
CA SER A 796 -5.05 7.70 -12.39
C SER A 796 -5.45 8.98 -11.66
N ALA A 797 -5.85 10.05 -12.37
CA ALA A 797 -6.04 11.39 -11.81
C ALA A 797 -7.17 11.50 -10.76
N GLN A 798 -8.02 10.48 -10.67
CA GLN A 798 -9.09 10.40 -9.67
C GLN A 798 -8.64 9.70 -8.37
N HIS A 799 -7.48 9.02 -8.38
CA HIS A 799 -6.75 8.42 -7.25
C HIS A 799 -7.57 7.60 -6.23
N SER A 800 -8.75 7.10 -6.60
CA SER A 800 -9.63 6.38 -5.68
C SER A 800 -9.22 4.90 -5.52
N MET A 801 -9.26 4.43 -4.27
CA MET A 801 -8.93 3.04 -3.92
C MET A 801 -10.00 2.04 -4.40
N GLN A 802 -11.24 2.49 -4.60
CA GLN A 802 -12.30 1.65 -5.16
C GLN A 802 -12.08 1.42 -6.65
N ASP A 803 -11.66 2.45 -7.39
CA ASP A 803 -11.30 2.33 -8.80
C ASP A 803 -10.04 1.47 -8.97
N ALA A 804 -9.03 1.63 -8.11
CA ALA A 804 -7.82 0.79 -8.16
C ALA A 804 -8.16 -0.71 -8.05
N VAL A 805 -9.01 -1.12 -7.10
CA VAL A 805 -9.44 -2.52 -6.97
C VAL A 805 -10.20 -3.01 -8.21
N ALA A 806 -11.11 -2.21 -8.76
CA ALA A 806 -11.88 -2.57 -9.94
C ALA A 806 -11.02 -2.64 -11.24
N TRP A 807 -10.02 -1.77 -11.38
CA TRP A 807 -9.01 -1.87 -12.43
C TRP A 807 -8.15 -3.13 -12.26
N LYS A 808 -7.75 -3.47 -11.03
CA LYS A 808 -6.99 -4.70 -10.76
C LYS A 808 -7.78 -5.96 -11.07
N GLU A 809 -9.05 -6.04 -10.70
CA GLU A 809 -9.90 -7.19 -11.01
C GLU A 809 -9.94 -7.46 -12.53
N VAL A 810 -10.14 -6.40 -13.32
CA VAL A 810 -10.14 -6.49 -14.79
C VAL A 810 -8.75 -6.82 -15.34
N LEU A 811 -7.69 -6.12 -14.92
CA LEU A 811 -6.34 -6.35 -15.45
C LEU A 811 -5.74 -7.70 -15.02
N ASP A 812 -6.11 -8.23 -13.85
CA ASP A 812 -5.77 -9.60 -13.43
C ASP A 812 -6.52 -10.62 -14.29
N SER A 813 -7.82 -10.39 -14.58
CA SER A 813 -8.68 -11.34 -15.32
C SER A 813 -8.19 -11.65 -16.74
N VAL A 814 -7.46 -10.73 -17.38
CA VAL A 814 -6.91 -10.91 -18.73
C VAL A 814 -5.52 -11.54 -18.76
N ARG A 815 -4.81 -11.67 -17.62
CA ARG A 815 -3.42 -12.14 -17.62
C ARG A 815 -3.29 -13.59 -18.07
N GLY A 816 -2.40 -13.84 -19.04
CA GLY A 816 -2.23 -15.16 -19.66
C GLY A 816 -3.37 -15.60 -20.60
N THR A 817 -4.33 -14.72 -20.90
CA THR A 817 -5.40 -14.98 -21.88
C THR A 817 -5.05 -14.43 -23.27
N GLU A 818 -5.95 -14.57 -24.26
CA GLU A 818 -5.83 -13.88 -25.56
C GLU A 818 -5.86 -12.34 -25.43
N LEU A 819 -6.39 -11.81 -24.32
CA LEU A 819 -6.56 -10.38 -24.05
C LEU A 819 -5.41 -9.78 -23.22
N ASP A 820 -4.37 -10.56 -22.86
CA ASP A 820 -3.23 -10.05 -22.09
C ASP A 820 -2.48 -8.97 -22.89
N GLY A 821 -1.97 -7.96 -22.19
CA GLY A 821 -1.45 -6.72 -22.78
C GLY A 821 -0.41 -6.06 -21.88
N VAL A 822 0.28 -5.05 -22.40
CA VAL A 822 1.01 -4.09 -21.57
C VAL A 822 0.12 -2.87 -21.39
N PHE A 823 -0.29 -2.60 -20.16
CA PHE A 823 -1.21 -1.52 -19.82
C PHE A 823 -0.47 -0.42 -19.06
N LEU A 824 -0.36 0.78 -19.64
CA LEU A 824 0.32 1.94 -19.04
C LEU A 824 -0.71 3.00 -18.68
N CYS A 825 -0.72 3.47 -17.43
CA CYS A 825 -1.60 4.58 -17.01
C CYS A 825 -0.87 5.92 -17.00
N LEU A 826 -1.63 7.03 -17.00
CA LEU A 826 -1.07 8.37 -16.85
C LEU A 826 -0.38 8.55 -15.48
N TRP A 827 0.69 9.36 -15.41
CA TRP A 827 1.39 9.76 -14.19
C TRP A 827 1.28 11.27 -14.00
N ILE A 828 0.51 11.69 -13.00
CA ILE A 828 0.31 13.09 -12.60
C ILE A 828 1.42 13.54 -11.65
N GLY A 829 1.84 12.68 -10.73
CA GLY A 829 2.94 12.91 -9.77
C GLY A 829 2.52 13.66 -8.50
N ASN A 830 1.24 13.66 -8.14
CA ASN A 830 0.74 14.32 -6.93
C ASN A 830 1.33 13.67 -5.66
N GLY A 831 1.42 14.43 -4.56
CA GLY A 831 2.06 13.95 -3.33
C GLY A 831 3.53 13.50 -3.49
N GLY A 832 4.23 13.97 -4.53
CA GLY A 832 5.56 13.48 -4.90
C GLY A 832 5.55 12.13 -5.63
N GLY A 833 4.45 11.79 -6.30
CA GLY A 833 4.25 10.56 -7.04
C GLY A 833 4.03 9.32 -6.17
N ARG A 834 3.70 9.49 -4.87
CA ARG A 834 3.39 8.35 -3.98
C ARG A 834 2.04 7.73 -4.32
N GLU A 835 1.06 8.57 -4.64
CA GLU A 835 -0.30 8.17 -5.01
C GLU A 835 -0.33 7.53 -6.40
N ASP A 836 0.38 8.09 -7.37
CA ASP A 836 0.57 7.49 -8.69
C ASP A 836 1.26 6.14 -8.61
N LEU A 837 2.37 6.03 -7.87
CA LEU A 837 3.13 4.78 -7.70
C LEU A 837 2.26 3.69 -7.06
N ARG A 838 1.50 4.06 -6.02
CA ARG A 838 0.55 3.17 -5.38
C ARG A 838 -0.55 2.74 -6.36
N PHE A 839 -1.13 3.66 -7.12
CA PHE A 839 -2.17 3.33 -8.10
C PHE A 839 -1.65 2.39 -9.19
N VAL A 840 -0.45 2.61 -9.75
CA VAL A 840 0.19 1.70 -10.71
C VAL A 840 0.37 0.28 -10.15
N GLN A 841 0.69 0.16 -8.85
CA GLN A 841 0.81 -1.14 -8.17
C GLN A 841 -0.55 -1.77 -7.87
N ASP A 842 -1.38 -1.08 -7.09
CA ASP A 842 -2.65 -1.56 -6.53
C ASP A 842 -3.70 -1.83 -7.63
N ALA A 843 -3.62 -1.13 -8.78
CA ALA A 843 -4.53 -1.30 -9.92
C ALA A 843 -4.03 -2.27 -11.01
N GLY A 844 -2.86 -2.90 -10.85
CA GLY A 844 -2.38 -3.94 -11.76
C GLY A 844 -1.77 -3.48 -13.10
N PHE A 845 -1.57 -2.18 -13.30
CA PHE A 845 -0.90 -1.63 -14.49
C PHE A 845 0.56 -2.07 -14.60
N ASP A 846 1.08 -2.22 -15.82
CA ASP A 846 2.46 -2.62 -16.08
C ASP A 846 3.46 -1.46 -15.92
N GLY A 847 2.97 -0.21 -15.99
CA GLY A 847 3.79 0.98 -15.83
C GLY A 847 3.02 2.28 -16.02
N ALA A 848 3.74 3.37 -16.23
CA ALA A 848 3.14 4.70 -16.42
C ALA A 848 3.87 5.62 -17.39
N TYR A 849 3.14 6.61 -17.93
CA TYR A 849 3.61 7.63 -18.86
C TYR A 849 3.14 9.04 -18.46
N THR A 850 3.85 10.11 -18.85
CA THR A 850 3.61 11.46 -18.28
C THR A 850 2.73 12.39 -19.11
N TYR A 851 2.46 12.02 -20.38
CA TYR A 851 1.70 12.74 -21.43
C TYR A 851 2.10 14.20 -21.70
N PHE A 852 1.91 15.13 -20.76
CA PHE A 852 1.83 16.56 -21.02
C PHE A 852 3.15 17.16 -21.55
N ALA A 853 3.08 17.81 -22.71
CA ALA A 853 4.21 18.53 -23.33
C ALA A 853 4.62 19.82 -22.57
N ALA A 854 3.74 20.37 -21.73
CA ALA A 854 4.00 21.57 -20.95
C ALA A 854 4.77 21.24 -19.65
N GLU A 855 6.07 21.51 -19.61
CA GLU A 855 6.94 21.23 -18.46
C GLU A 855 6.40 21.94 -17.20
N GLY A 856 6.08 21.15 -16.18
CA GLY A 856 5.55 21.62 -14.91
C GLY A 856 4.05 21.89 -14.87
N PHE A 857 3.28 21.48 -15.89
CA PHE A 857 1.81 21.47 -15.83
C PHE A 857 1.30 20.52 -14.74
N THR A 858 1.86 19.31 -14.71
CA THR A 858 1.78 18.36 -13.58
C THR A 858 3.19 18.12 -13.00
N PRO A 859 3.33 17.68 -11.74
CA PRO A 859 4.61 17.20 -11.21
C PRO A 859 5.28 16.07 -12.03
N GLY A 860 4.48 15.27 -12.73
CA GLY A 860 4.90 14.24 -13.67
C GLY A 860 5.47 14.79 -14.98
N SER A 861 4.95 15.92 -15.49
CA SER A 861 5.47 16.61 -16.68
C SER A 861 6.77 17.39 -16.42
N ASN A 862 7.18 17.54 -15.16
CA ASN A 862 8.39 18.26 -14.79
C ASN A 862 9.62 17.38 -15.04
N THR A 863 10.44 17.74 -16.04
CA THR A 863 11.57 16.91 -16.50
C THR A 863 12.59 16.57 -15.41
N LYS A 864 12.63 17.36 -14.33
CA LYS A 864 13.47 17.12 -13.16
C LYS A 864 13.07 15.91 -12.32
N SER A 865 11.79 15.52 -12.32
CA SER A 865 11.32 14.35 -11.55
C SER A 865 11.59 13.02 -12.24
N TRP A 866 11.84 13.03 -13.56
CA TRP A 866 11.86 11.81 -14.37
C TRP A 866 12.90 10.77 -13.95
N LYS A 867 14.07 11.18 -13.45
CA LYS A 867 15.06 10.26 -12.88
C LYS A 867 14.52 9.53 -11.64
N ASP A 868 13.86 10.26 -10.75
CA ASP A 868 13.29 9.71 -9.52
C ASP A 868 12.07 8.83 -9.84
N VAL A 869 11.22 9.23 -10.79
CA VAL A 869 10.06 8.46 -11.25
C VAL A 869 10.50 7.15 -11.93
N ALA A 870 11.48 7.22 -12.84
CA ALA A 870 12.08 6.05 -13.47
C ALA A 870 12.64 5.06 -12.43
N ALA A 871 13.41 5.56 -11.45
CA ALA A 871 13.96 4.74 -10.38
C ALA A 871 12.85 4.10 -9.50
N ARG A 872 11.82 4.87 -9.12
CA ARG A 872 10.68 4.41 -8.30
C ARG A 872 9.88 3.30 -8.97
N LEU A 873 9.62 3.42 -10.27
CA LEU A 873 8.88 2.44 -11.07
C LEU A 873 9.74 1.21 -11.40
N LYS A 874 10.99 1.40 -11.86
CA LYS A 874 11.92 0.28 -12.14
C LYS A 874 12.08 -0.63 -10.91
N LYS A 875 12.17 -0.05 -9.72
CA LYS A 875 12.27 -0.74 -8.42
C LYS A 875 10.95 -1.38 -7.92
N VAL A 876 9.93 -1.52 -8.77
CA VAL A 876 8.79 -2.47 -8.59
C VAL A 876 8.53 -3.30 -9.84
N GLY A 877 9.50 -3.37 -10.77
CA GLY A 877 9.30 -4.02 -12.07
C GLY A 877 8.23 -3.33 -12.92
N LYS A 878 8.01 -2.03 -12.71
CA LYS A 878 7.04 -1.22 -13.47
C LYS A 878 7.75 -0.36 -14.50
N LEU A 879 7.14 -0.26 -15.68
CA LEU A 879 7.70 0.47 -16.82
C LEU A 879 7.51 1.98 -16.63
N PHE A 880 8.45 2.77 -17.15
CA PHE A 880 8.35 4.23 -17.20
C PHE A 880 8.62 4.75 -18.60
N VAL A 881 7.70 5.57 -19.11
CA VAL A 881 7.78 6.22 -20.42
C VAL A 881 7.57 7.74 -20.25
N PRO A 882 8.63 8.55 -20.17
CA PRO A 882 8.48 10.01 -20.17
C PRO A 882 7.91 10.47 -21.51
N SER A 883 7.14 11.56 -21.46
CA SER A 883 6.53 12.19 -22.63
C SER A 883 7.20 13.53 -22.92
N VAL A 884 7.78 13.66 -24.11
CA VAL A 884 8.51 14.85 -24.57
C VAL A 884 7.71 15.60 -25.63
N GLY A 885 7.72 16.93 -25.59
CA GLY A 885 7.00 17.75 -26.56
C GLY A 885 7.80 18.95 -27.05
N PRO A 886 7.56 19.43 -28.28
CA PRO A 886 8.32 20.53 -28.87
C PRO A 886 8.02 21.90 -28.25
N GLY A 887 6.86 22.02 -27.60
CA GLY A 887 6.35 23.19 -26.88
C GLY A 887 4.86 22.99 -26.55
N TYR A 888 4.18 24.04 -26.10
CA TYR A 888 2.75 24.02 -25.79
C TYR A 888 2.17 25.43 -25.98
N ASP A 889 1.03 25.55 -26.65
CA ASP A 889 0.17 26.74 -26.68
C ASP A 889 -1.22 26.35 -27.18
N ASP A 890 -2.18 26.25 -26.25
CA ASP A 890 -3.58 25.90 -26.48
C ASP A 890 -4.51 27.11 -26.42
N THR A 891 -3.99 28.34 -26.36
CA THR A 891 -4.77 29.54 -25.98
C THR A 891 -5.88 29.92 -26.97
N ARG A 892 -5.91 29.32 -28.16
CA ARG A 892 -7.01 29.48 -29.12
C ARG A 892 -8.21 28.57 -28.81
N VAL A 893 -7.99 27.46 -28.11
CA VAL A 893 -9.06 26.59 -27.57
C VAL A 893 -9.39 26.97 -26.13
N ARG A 894 -8.37 27.29 -25.31
CA ARG A 894 -8.49 27.63 -23.89
C ARG A 894 -7.79 28.97 -23.56
N PRO A 895 -8.38 30.13 -23.90
CA PRO A 895 -7.74 31.46 -23.76
C PRO A 895 -7.25 31.84 -22.35
N TRP A 896 -7.82 31.20 -21.33
CA TRP A 896 -7.46 31.33 -19.92
C TRP A 896 -6.20 30.54 -19.52
N ASN A 897 -5.71 29.60 -20.34
CA ASN A 897 -4.63 28.67 -19.97
C ASN A 897 -3.20 29.21 -20.20
N SER A 898 -3.05 30.48 -20.61
CA SER A 898 -1.79 31.07 -21.11
C SER A 898 -0.54 30.93 -20.20
N HIS A 899 -0.71 30.72 -18.89
CA HIS A 899 0.38 30.36 -17.97
C HIS A 899 1.12 29.04 -18.31
N ASN A 900 0.50 28.16 -19.10
CA ASN A 900 1.07 26.88 -19.53
C ASN A 900 1.75 26.94 -20.90
N ILE A 901 1.79 28.10 -21.55
CA ILE A 901 2.57 28.29 -22.78
C ILE A 901 4.03 27.91 -22.54
N ARG A 902 4.59 27.13 -23.46
CA ARG A 902 6.00 26.76 -23.51
C ARG A 902 6.52 27.01 -24.93
N GLU A 903 7.18 28.15 -25.11
CA GLU A 903 7.79 28.53 -26.39
C GLU A 903 8.79 27.47 -26.88
N ARG A 904 8.69 27.06 -28.15
CA ARG A 904 9.57 26.04 -28.74
C ARG A 904 11.05 26.45 -28.84
N LYS A 905 11.31 27.76 -28.83
CA LYS A 905 12.65 28.40 -28.88
C LYS A 905 13.61 27.76 -29.90
N GLY A 906 13.16 27.66 -31.16
CA GLY A 906 13.96 27.11 -32.26
C GLY A 906 14.42 25.65 -32.07
N GLY A 907 13.82 24.89 -31.14
CA GLY A 907 14.20 23.53 -30.77
C GLY A 907 14.81 23.38 -29.38
N GLU A 908 15.26 24.47 -28.73
CA GLU A 908 15.88 24.41 -27.38
C GLU A 908 14.99 23.74 -26.34
N TYR A 909 13.68 24.01 -26.40
CA TYR A 909 12.70 23.43 -25.47
C TYR A 909 12.60 21.91 -25.66
N TYR A 910 12.43 21.47 -26.92
CA TYR A 910 12.33 20.05 -27.27
C TYR A 910 13.61 19.29 -26.89
N ASN A 911 14.76 19.91 -27.14
CA ASN A 911 16.07 19.33 -26.85
C ASN A 911 16.35 19.23 -25.34
N ARG A 912 15.80 20.13 -24.51
CA ARG A 912 15.82 19.95 -23.04
C ARG A 912 14.98 18.77 -22.60
N MET A 913 13.74 18.64 -23.09
CA MET A 913 12.87 17.52 -22.73
C MET A 913 13.48 16.18 -23.16
N TRP A 914 13.92 16.04 -24.41
CA TRP A 914 14.59 14.82 -24.87
C TRP A 914 15.87 14.49 -24.10
N SER A 915 16.73 15.47 -23.82
CA SER A 915 17.94 15.27 -23.02
C SER A 915 17.61 14.74 -21.62
N ALA A 916 16.58 15.27 -20.98
CA ALA A 916 16.10 14.79 -19.68
C ALA A 916 15.45 13.39 -19.75
N ALA A 917 14.68 13.10 -20.81
CA ALA A 917 14.09 11.79 -21.05
C ALA A 917 15.17 10.71 -21.19
N VAL A 918 16.12 10.86 -22.12
CA VAL A 918 17.24 9.91 -22.29
C VAL A 918 18.05 9.80 -20.99
N SER A 919 18.32 10.92 -20.32
CA SER A 919 19.02 10.93 -19.02
C SER A 919 18.30 10.19 -17.89
N SER A 920 17.00 9.90 -18.01
CA SER A 920 16.25 9.12 -17.00
C SER A 920 16.37 7.60 -17.15
N ARG A 921 17.06 7.12 -18.19
CA ARG A 921 17.12 5.68 -18.58
C ARG A 921 15.73 5.01 -18.59
N PRO A 922 14.78 5.56 -19.37
CA PRO A 922 13.40 5.05 -19.41
C PRO A 922 13.32 3.77 -20.26
N TYR A 923 12.18 3.09 -20.18
CA TYR A 923 11.91 1.89 -20.96
C TYR A 923 11.74 2.23 -22.46
N ALA A 924 10.89 3.21 -22.74
CA ALA A 924 10.64 3.79 -24.05
C ALA A 924 10.51 5.31 -23.89
N VAL A 925 10.41 6.06 -24.99
CA VAL A 925 10.04 7.50 -24.95
C VAL A 925 8.78 7.72 -25.78
N SER A 926 7.89 8.59 -25.29
CA SER A 926 6.69 9.01 -26.01
C SER A 926 6.80 10.47 -26.44
N VAL A 927 6.35 10.79 -27.66
CA VAL A 927 6.33 12.16 -28.20
C VAL A 927 4.90 12.69 -28.16
N THR A 928 4.69 13.76 -27.40
CA THR A 928 3.44 14.54 -27.37
C THR A 928 3.68 15.83 -28.17
N SER A 929 3.33 15.89 -29.45
CA SER A 929 2.57 14.91 -30.24
C SER A 929 3.05 14.84 -31.69
N TYR A 930 2.51 13.89 -32.48
CA TYR A 930 2.62 14.00 -33.93
C TYR A 930 1.82 15.19 -34.47
N ASN A 931 0.50 15.21 -34.24
CA ASN A 931 -0.44 16.15 -34.87
C ASN A 931 -1.49 16.75 -33.91
N GLU A 932 -1.19 16.95 -32.62
CA GLU A 932 -2.11 17.71 -31.75
C GLU A 932 -1.96 19.22 -31.96
N TRP A 933 -2.74 19.71 -32.93
CA TRP A 933 -2.71 21.09 -33.42
C TRP A 933 -3.42 22.09 -32.50
N GLY A 934 -4.38 21.65 -31.70
CA GLY A 934 -5.17 22.49 -30.80
C GLY A 934 -4.40 22.90 -29.55
N GLU A 935 -3.50 22.05 -29.05
CA GLU A 935 -2.56 22.37 -27.96
C GLU A 935 -1.19 22.89 -28.43
N GLY A 936 -0.97 22.98 -29.74
CA GLY A 936 0.29 23.48 -30.31
C GLY A 936 1.50 22.58 -30.03
N THR A 937 1.29 21.28 -29.76
CA THR A 937 2.34 20.32 -29.38
C THR A 937 2.88 19.49 -30.55
N GLN A 938 2.33 19.68 -31.76
CA GLN A 938 2.61 18.84 -32.92
C GLN A 938 4.06 18.92 -33.44
N ILE A 939 4.66 17.79 -33.81
CA ILE A 939 5.89 17.74 -34.62
C ILE A 939 5.62 17.71 -36.14
N GLU A 940 4.37 17.50 -36.56
CA GLU A 940 3.95 17.56 -37.96
C GLU A 940 4.33 18.92 -38.60
N PRO A 941 4.74 18.96 -39.89
CA PRO A 941 5.22 20.18 -40.51
C PRO A 941 4.22 21.35 -40.50
N ALA A 942 4.64 22.50 -39.99
CA ALA A 942 3.89 23.76 -39.99
C ALA A 942 4.50 24.77 -40.97
N LYS A 943 3.66 25.65 -41.54
CA LYS A 943 4.07 26.73 -42.46
C LYS A 943 3.66 28.10 -41.96
N ARG A 944 4.39 29.15 -42.36
CA ARG A 944 3.96 30.54 -42.18
C ARG A 944 2.61 30.75 -42.85
N HIS A 945 1.63 31.22 -42.07
CA HIS A 945 0.31 31.58 -42.57
C HIS A 945 -0.20 32.86 -41.90
N ARG A 946 -1.11 33.57 -42.58
CA ARG A 946 -1.84 34.70 -42.06
C ARG A 946 -3.27 34.67 -42.61
N SER A 947 -4.26 34.76 -41.74
CA SER A 947 -5.68 34.80 -42.13
C SER A 947 -6.06 36.11 -42.83
N ARG A 948 -7.25 36.17 -43.43
CA ARG A 948 -7.81 37.40 -44.02
C ARG A 948 -8.01 38.52 -42.99
N LYS A 949 -8.23 38.18 -41.72
CA LYS A 949 -8.31 39.15 -40.60
C LYS A 949 -6.94 39.66 -40.14
N GLY A 950 -5.85 39.10 -40.69
CA GLY A 950 -4.49 39.49 -40.38
C GLY A 950 -3.82 38.68 -39.27
N THR A 951 -4.54 37.74 -38.64
CA THR A 951 -4.05 36.82 -37.59
C THR A 951 -2.81 36.07 -38.09
N LYS A 952 -1.67 36.19 -37.37
CA LYS A 952 -0.44 35.44 -37.68
C LYS A 952 -0.48 34.08 -37.00
N TYR A 953 -0.13 33.02 -37.71
CA TYR A 953 0.01 31.68 -37.12
C TYR A 953 1.48 31.36 -36.81
N GLY A 954 1.68 30.49 -35.83
CA GLY A 954 2.97 29.88 -35.56
C GLY A 954 3.49 29.10 -36.77
N SER A 955 4.81 29.12 -36.95
CA SER A 955 5.54 28.31 -37.93
C SER A 955 6.89 27.92 -37.33
N TYR A 956 7.68 27.12 -38.05
CA TYR A 956 9.00 26.69 -37.58
C TYR A 956 10.15 27.53 -38.15
N GLU A 957 9.87 28.64 -38.84
CA GLU A 957 10.90 29.56 -39.33
C GLU A 957 11.74 30.16 -38.18
N PRO A 958 13.06 30.33 -38.34
CA PRO A 958 13.84 30.19 -39.58
C PRO A 958 14.22 28.74 -39.94
N GLN A 959 13.91 27.75 -39.11
CA GLN A 959 14.15 26.34 -39.43
C GLN A 959 13.19 25.83 -40.53
N PRO A 960 13.52 24.74 -41.25
CA PRO A 960 12.61 24.10 -42.19
C PRO A 960 11.32 23.60 -41.52
N SER A 961 10.22 23.50 -42.26
CA SER A 961 8.96 22.97 -41.75
C SER A 961 9.05 21.52 -41.26
N THR A 962 10.02 20.73 -41.72
CA THR A 962 10.29 19.36 -41.25
C THR A 962 11.23 19.28 -40.03
N PHE A 963 11.63 20.41 -39.43
CA PHE A 963 12.65 20.48 -38.38
C PHE A 963 12.36 19.57 -37.17
N TYR A 964 11.13 19.56 -36.65
CA TYR A 964 10.81 18.72 -35.50
C TYR A 964 10.79 17.22 -35.84
N LEU A 965 10.50 16.83 -37.08
CA LEU A 965 10.69 15.44 -37.53
C LEU A 965 12.19 15.06 -37.53
N ALA A 966 13.05 15.95 -38.02
CA ALA A 966 14.50 15.74 -38.06
C ALA A 966 15.14 15.67 -36.65
N GLU A 967 14.74 16.56 -35.73
CA GLU A 967 15.21 16.49 -34.34
C GLU A 967 14.67 15.27 -33.60
N THR A 968 13.43 14.84 -33.88
CA THR A 968 12.89 13.56 -33.35
C THR A 968 13.72 12.39 -33.85
N LYS A 969 14.12 12.37 -35.14
CA LYS A 969 14.99 11.33 -35.70
C LYS A 969 16.35 11.31 -35.01
N ARG A 970 16.98 12.47 -34.83
CA ARG A 970 18.28 12.62 -34.17
C ARG A 970 18.24 12.09 -32.72
N TRP A 971 17.17 12.37 -31.98
CA TRP A 971 17.02 11.85 -30.62
C TRP A 971 16.60 10.39 -30.54
N SER A 972 15.77 9.90 -31.46
CA SER A 972 15.43 8.48 -31.54
C SER A 972 16.68 7.62 -31.81
N ASP A 973 17.53 8.06 -32.73
CA ASP A 973 18.82 7.40 -33.01
C ASP A 973 19.72 7.43 -31.76
N GLN A 974 19.88 8.59 -31.11
CA GLN A 974 20.69 8.74 -29.90
C GLN A 974 20.19 7.84 -28.76
N PHE A 975 18.88 7.83 -28.47
CA PHE A 975 18.27 6.99 -27.43
C PHE A 975 18.52 5.50 -27.69
N LYS A 976 18.33 5.05 -28.94
CA LYS A 976 18.55 3.66 -29.34
C LYS A 976 20.03 3.28 -29.28
N GLU A 977 20.93 4.17 -29.69
CA GLU A 977 22.38 3.94 -29.56
C GLU A 977 22.85 3.87 -28.11
N ASP A 978 22.42 4.78 -27.24
CA ASP A 978 22.85 4.80 -25.84
C ASP A 978 22.37 3.55 -25.08
N GLN A 979 21.11 3.14 -25.25
CA GLN A 979 20.58 1.89 -24.69
C GLN A 979 21.39 0.66 -25.18
N CYS A 980 21.74 0.62 -26.47
CA CYS A 980 22.58 -0.46 -27.03
C CYS A 980 24.05 -0.44 -26.55
N ARG A 981 24.54 0.68 -26.00
CA ARG A 981 25.89 0.80 -25.42
C ARG A 981 25.90 0.41 -23.95
N GLU A 982 24.87 0.77 -23.18
CA GLU A 982 24.76 0.38 -21.77
C GLU A 982 24.65 -1.15 -21.62
N GLN A 983 23.84 -1.83 -22.44
CA GLN A 983 23.78 -3.30 -22.46
C GLN A 983 25.14 -3.97 -22.70
N LYS A 984 25.98 -3.42 -23.59
CA LYS A 984 27.36 -3.91 -23.87
C LYS A 984 28.36 -3.59 -22.76
N THR A 985 27.90 -3.01 -21.66
CA THR A 985 28.66 -2.69 -20.45
C THR A 985 28.11 -3.45 -19.23
N GLU A 986 26.86 -3.91 -19.28
CA GLU A 986 26.24 -4.82 -18.29
C GLU A 986 26.47 -6.31 -18.61
N LEU A 987 26.77 -6.65 -19.87
CA LEU A 987 27.17 -7.98 -20.38
C LEU A 987 28.71 -8.16 -20.41
#